data_AF-A0A9Q9RVP4-F1
#
_entry.id   AF-A0A9Q9RVP4-F1
#
_cell.length_a   1.000
_cell.length_b   1.000
_cell.length_c   1.000
_cell.angle_alpha   90.00
_cell.angle_beta   90.00
_cell.angle_gamma   90.00
#
_symmetry.space_group_name_H-M   'P 1'
#
loop_
_entity.id
_entity.type
_entity.pdbx_description
1 polymer ?
#
loop_
_entity_poly.entity_id
_entity_poly.type
_entity_poly.pdbx_seq_one_letter_code
_entity_poly.pdbx_strand_id
1 'polypeptide(L)'
;MESVIAKPMSHAISPVPSTGAERQACTSIDPEGFFLRPPPTPHHLSSFITPDDQLFQTIHMGAAVIDNEKWLLVVDGLVRKPFALSLAQLKAFPQASVTSFHECYGSPLKPPTSNPWRIGNMVWTGVRLSTILALAEPLPEACFVWSEGLDHGKFFEYEADRYQKDLPVAKAQRAEVLLALKINGDPLSKERGGPVRLVVPGWFGTNSTKWLCRLSLQETRAPGPFAAVLYNEKDPTDPESVRMRPVWEVEVNSMITKPVDSAALSAGSVWVEGWAWSHDGVALVEISRDEGQSWIRGKVDDKEDQAWQKFTAAVDLEPGVWRLMARATSESGMQQPLAGRRNHVHSIPMMFVAGETQEIANETAALVEQIVRDQIIHLLTKAKELSARRGEKFIAIKDILFQVRHDTARMTRLQNVIRWKKLRGEARKTTNDKDKPENDAEDSFSDTDNAAEDTTKKTTEPSAALMPWDEEFMFTVRPPGGDADAIQISGKSRERLIWADEVTSKMSSEEYTKWCSYRKASFHRAKEARFREWACIGVVADLRKKDDAIEILGSIAVEMVKRLTNMALSIQAQEITTQGGKENEAAAAALQARRQGLFLMSNPQRPAINAGHIRKAFEMTQSTPKRRGYQLNRMVGPKPLQLI
;
A
#
# COMPACT_ATOMS: atom_id res chain seq x y z
N MET A 1 15.78 -51.26 24.03
CA MET A 1 16.48 -50.93 22.78
C MET A 1 17.45 -49.81 23.09
N GLU A 2 18.73 -50.10 22.93
CA GLU A 2 19.87 -49.39 23.54
C GLU A 2 19.98 -47.94 23.07
N SER A 3 20.27 -47.06 24.03
CA SER A 3 20.58 -45.65 23.82
C SER A 3 21.96 -45.52 23.18
N VAL A 4 21.99 -45.07 21.93
CA VAL A 4 23.24 -44.63 21.29
C VAL A 4 23.59 -43.25 21.85
N ILE A 5 24.25 -43.25 23.01
CA ILE A 5 24.99 -42.08 23.49
C ILE A 5 26.19 -41.93 22.56
N ALA A 6 26.09 -41.01 21.60
CA ALA A 6 27.21 -40.66 20.74
C ALA A 6 28.41 -40.24 21.60
N LYS A 7 29.53 -40.95 21.47
CA LYS A 7 30.81 -40.56 22.10
C LYS A 7 31.12 -39.10 21.73
N PRO A 8 31.60 -38.27 22.67
CA PRO A 8 32.03 -36.92 22.35
C PRO A 8 33.23 -37.04 21.41
N MET A 9 33.06 -36.65 20.15
CA MET A 9 34.20 -36.27 19.32
C MET A 9 34.98 -35.22 20.11
N SER A 10 36.28 -35.44 20.34
CA SER A 10 37.16 -34.43 20.93
C SER A 10 37.29 -33.30 19.93
N HIS A 11 36.30 -32.41 19.87
CA HIS A 11 36.38 -31.20 19.09
C HIS A 11 37.52 -30.40 19.70
N ALA A 12 38.61 -30.21 18.95
CA ALA A 12 39.74 -29.44 19.40
C ALA A 12 39.24 -28.02 19.67
N ILE A 13 39.18 -27.63 20.94
CA ILE A 13 38.88 -26.27 21.39
C ILE A 13 40.21 -25.55 21.63
N SER A 14 40.27 -24.27 21.30
CA SER A 14 41.44 -23.44 21.57
C SER A 14 41.29 -22.73 22.92
N PRO A 15 42.37 -22.48 23.67
CA PRO A 15 42.29 -21.63 24.86
C PRO A 15 41.78 -20.23 24.49
N VAL A 16 41.16 -19.53 25.44
CA VAL A 16 40.72 -18.14 25.22
C VAL A 16 41.95 -17.30 24.86
N PRO A 17 41.92 -16.56 23.74
CA PRO A 17 43.03 -15.72 23.33
C PRO A 17 43.14 -14.47 24.22
N SER A 18 44.18 -13.66 24.01
CA SER A 18 44.29 -12.35 24.66
C SER A 18 43.05 -11.50 24.39
N THR A 19 42.62 -10.72 25.39
CA THR A 19 41.43 -9.86 25.29
C THR A 19 41.42 -9.05 24.00
N GLY A 20 40.36 -9.21 23.19
CA GLY A 20 40.17 -8.47 21.95
C GLY A 20 40.82 -9.11 20.72
N ALA A 21 41.45 -10.29 20.82
CA ALA A 21 41.99 -10.98 19.65
C ALA A 21 40.92 -11.27 18.57
N GLU A 22 39.69 -11.54 18.99
CA GLU A 22 38.55 -11.72 18.09
C GLU A 22 38.29 -10.51 17.18
N ARG A 23 38.71 -9.30 17.60
CA ARG A 23 38.54 -8.06 16.84
C ARG A 23 39.44 -7.98 15.62
N GLN A 24 40.56 -8.71 15.60
CA GLN A 24 41.50 -8.72 14.48
C GLN A 24 40.90 -9.29 13.19
N ALA A 25 39.77 -10.01 13.31
CA ALA A 25 39.03 -10.51 12.16
C ALA A 25 38.26 -9.41 11.41
N CYS A 26 37.93 -8.28 12.06
CA CYS A 26 37.23 -7.18 11.41
C CYS A 26 38.24 -6.26 10.72
N THR A 27 38.28 -6.29 9.39
CA THR A 27 39.24 -5.49 8.62
C THR A 27 38.75 -4.06 8.38
N SER A 28 37.43 -3.86 8.27
CA SER A 28 36.79 -2.57 8.07
C SER A 28 35.29 -2.66 8.33
N ILE A 29 34.63 -1.50 8.47
CA ILE A 29 33.18 -1.36 8.42
C ILE A 29 32.82 -0.71 7.08
N ASP A 30 32.02 -1.38 6.25
CA ASP A 30 31.67 -0.90 4.91
C ASP A 30 30.31 -1.43 4.42
N PRO A 31 29.31 -0.55 4.15
CA PRO A 31 29.33 0.88 4.45
C PRO A 31 29.25 1.14 5.95
N GLU A 32 29.74 2.30 6.39
CA GLU A 32 29.57 2.78 7.77
C GLU A 32 28.13 3.26 8.05
N GLY A 33 27.70 3.13 9.30
CA GLY A 33 26.44 3.68 9.78
C GLY A 33 25.19 2.85 9.48
N PHE A 34 24.03 3.48 9.64
CA PHE A 34 22.75 2.79 9.52
C PHE A 34 22.42 2.45 8.08
N PHE A 35 22.06 1.19 7.83
CA PHE A 35 21.59 0.72 6.53
C PHE A 35 20.28 -0.07 6.69
N LEU A 36 19.32 0.24 5.80
CA LEU A 36 18.04 -0.44 5.71
C LEU A 36 17.72 -0.75 4.24
N ARG A 37 17.58 -2.04 3.93
CA ARG A 37 16.87 -2.48 2.72
C ARG A 37 15.42 -2.78 3.10
N PRO A 38 14.44 -2.04 2.59
CA PRO A 38 13.04 -2.33 2.89
C PRO A 38 12.62 -3.67 2.27
N PRO A 39 11.64 -4.36 2.88
CA PRO A 39 10.98 -5.51 2.27
C PRO A 39 10.11 -5.05 1.09
N PRO A 40 9.75 -5.95 0.16
CA PRO A 40 8.70 -5.66 -0.79
C PRO A 40 7.34 -5.60 -0.08
N THR A 41 6.32 -5.13 -0.80
CA THR A 41 4.94 -5.11 -0.34
C THR A 41 4.43 -6.53 -0.02
N PRO A 42 3.45 -6.68 0.91
CA PRO A 42 2.88 -7.97 1.29
C PRO A 42 2.52 -8.91 0.14
N HIS A 43 1.96 -8.40 -0.95
CA HIS A 43 1.55 -9.20 -2.11
C HIS A 43 2.71 -9.87 -2.87
N HIS A 44 3.94 -9.36 -2.72
CA HIS A 44 5.13 -10.00 -3.29
C HIS A 44 5.73 -11.08 -2.37
N LEU A 45 5.40 -11.07 -1.07
CA LEU A 45 5.86 -12.05 -0.08
C LEU A 45 4.98 -13.30 -0.06
N SER A 46 4.73 -13.91 -1.22
CA SER A 46 3.81 -15.07 -1.35
C SER A 46 4.49 -16.44 -1.29
N SER A 47 5.82 -16.51 -1.38
CA SER A 47 6.59 -17.75 -1.31
C SER A 47 6.78 -18.20 0.14
N PHE A 48 6.66 -19.51 0.42
CA PHE A 48 6.89 -20.04 1.77
C PHE A 48 8.31 -19.76 2.27
N ILE A 49 9.32 -19.97 1.43
CA ILE A 49 10.70 -19.49 1.68
C ILE A 49 10.88 -18.19 0.92
N THR A 50 11.19 -17.12 1.64
CA THR A 50 11.42 -15.80 1.06
C THR A 50 12.77 -15.76 0.34
N PRO A 51 12.79 -15.44 -0.97
CA PRO A 51 14.03 -15.24 -1.73
C PRO A 51 14.92 -14.14 -1.14
N ASP A 52 16.25 -14.24 -1.29
CA ASP A 52 17.16 -13.28 -0.64
C ASP A 52 16.92 -11.85 -1.10
N ASP A 53 16.62 -11.60 -2.37
CA ASP A 53 16.33 -10.27 -2.93
C ASP A 53 15.08 -9.62 -2.33
N GLN A 54 14.14 -10.42 -1.81
CA GLN A 54 12.92 -9.97 -1.13
C GLN A 54 13.07 -9.81 0.39
N LEU A 55 14.14 -10.33 0.99
CA LEU A 55 14.36 -10.17 2.43
C LEU A 55 14.71 -8.72 2.78
N PHE A 56 14.20 -8.20 3.89
CA PHE A 56 14.70 -6.92 4.41
C PHE A 56 16.15 -7.07 4.90
N GLN A 57 16.85 -5.94 5.05
CA GLN A 57 18.15 -5.88 5.71
C GLN A 57 18.16 -4.72 6.69
N THR A 58 18.71 -4.92 7.89
CA THR A 58 18.89 -3.84 8.87
C THR A 58 20.25 -3.98 9.52
N ILE A 59 21.00 -2.88 9.52
CA ILE A 59 22.36 -2.76 10.05
C ILE A 59 22.42 -1.43 10.80
N HIS A 60 22.86 -1.44 12.06
CA HIS A 60 22.82 -0.23 12.90
C HIS A 60 24.05 0.67 12.72
N MET A 61 25.25 0.07 12.76
CA MET A 61 26.51 0.81 12.85
C MET A 61 27.43 0.63 11.63
N GLY A 62 27.00 -0.20 10.68
CA GLY A 62 27.70 -0.49 9.43
C GLY A 62 27.99 -1.98 9.28
N ALA A 63 28.32 -2.42 8.07
CA ALA A 63 28.56 -3.84 7.80
C ALA A 63 30.03 -4.22 8.02
N ALA A 64 30.30 -5.12 8.96
CA ALA A 64 31.67 -5.57 9.21
C ALA A 64 32.20 -6.44 8.07
N VAL A 65 33.40 -6.12 7.58
CA VAL A 65 34.16 -6.93 6.63
C VAL A 65 35.05 -7.87 7.42
N ILE A 66 34.82 -9.18 7.28
CA ILE A 66 35.44 -10.20 8.12
C ILE A 66 36.49 -11.01 7.34
N ASP A 67 37.69 -11.08 7.90
CA ASP A 67 38.71 -12.04 7.54
C ASP A 67 38.36 -13.40 8.18
N ASN A 68 37.94 -14.35 7.33
CA ASN A 68 37.50 -15.68 7.77
C ASN A 68 38.61 -16.53 8.39
N GLU A 69 39.89 -16.26 8.09
CA GLU A 69 41.02 -17.02 8.66
C GLU A 69 41.33 -16.56 10.08
N LYS A 70 41.10 -15.28 10.36
CA LYS A 70 41.29 -14.68 11.69
C LYS A 70 40.04 -14.75 12.58
N TRP A 71 38.88 -15.11 12.02
CA TRP A 71 37.63 -15.15 12.76
C TRP A 71 37.70 -16.17 13.91
N LEU A 72 37.29 -15.71 15.10
CA LEU A 72 37.20 -16.50 16.32
C LEU A 72 35.85 -16.22 17.00
N LEU A 73 35.25 -17.29 17.52
CA LEU A 73 34.17 -17.22 18.50
C LEU A 73 34.74 -17.49 19.88
N VAL A 74 34.72 -16.50 20.76
CA VAL A 74 35.10 -16.63 22.17
C VAL A 74 33.87 -16.99 23.01
N VAL A 75 34.01 -17.99 23.88
CA VAL A 75 32.97 -18.42 24.83
C VAL A 75 33.55 -18.35 26.25
N ASP A 76 33.00 -17.48 27.09
CA ASP A 76 33.56 -17.16 28.41
C ASP A 76 32.49 -16.70 29.43
N GLY A 77 32.94 -16.04 30.50
CA GLY A 77 32.09 -15.59 31.60
C GLY A 77 31.88 -16.67 32.65
N LEU A 78 30.63 -16.85 33.09
CA LEU A 78 30.20 -17.81 34.10
C LEU A 78 30.13 -19.24 33.53
N VAL A 79 31.30 -19.78 33.16
CA VAL A 79 31.49 -21.12 32.59
C VAL A 79 32.67 -21.83 33.26
N ARG A 80 32.64 -23.16 33.35
CA ARG A 80 33.78 -23.93 33.89
C ARG A 80 34.92 -24.05 32.88
N LYS A 81 34.60 -24.07 31.58
CA LYS A 81 35.54 -24.30 30.49
C LYS A 81 35.43 -23.16 29.46
N PRO A 82 36.08 -22.02 29.69
CA PRO A 82 36.13 -20.97 28.69
C PRO A 82 37.04 -21.39 27.52
N PHE A 83 36.65 -21.09 26.29
CA PHE A 83 37.40 -21.48 25.08
C PHE A 83 37.17 -20.53 23.90
N ALA A 84 37.91 -20.73 22.82
CA ALA A 84 37.65 -20.11 21.52
C ALA A 84 37.58 -21.16 20.39
N LEU A 85 36.80 -20.84 19.35
CA LEU A 85 36.65 -21.63 18.13
C LEU A 85 37.00 -20.80 16.91
N SER A 86 37.86 -21.33 16.05
CA SER A 86 38.03 -20.84 14.68
C SER A 86 36.83 -21.22 13.80
N LEU A 87 36.71 -20.58 12.64
CA LEU A 87 35.64 -20.90 11.68
C LEU A 87 35.70 -22.36 11.21
N ALA A 88 36.91 -22.90 11.03
CA ALA A 88 37.10 -24.29 10.63
C ALA A 88 36.64 -25.26 11.73
N GLN A 89 36.98 -24.97 13.00
CA GLN A 89 36.51 -25.76 14.14
C GLN A 89 34.99 -25.72 14.27
N LEU A 90 34.36 -24.53 14.14
CA LEU A 90 32.91 -24.41 14.21
C LEU A 90 32.20 -25.22 13.09
N LYS A 91 32.71 -25.16 11.86
CA LYS A 91 32.15 -25.92 10.72
C LYS A 91 32.25 -27.44 10.90
N ALA A 92 33.16 -27.94 11.74
CA ALA A 92 33.31 -29.36 12.00
C ALA A 92 32.24 -29.93 12.96
N PHE A 93 31.52 -29.07 13.69
CA PHE A 93 30.42 -29.51 14.56
C PHE A 93 29.22 -30.03 13.74
N PRO A 94 28.38 -30.89 14.32
CA PRO A 94 27.12 -31.29 13.72
C PRO A 94 26.26 -30.08 13.33
N GLN A 95 25.86 -30.05 12.06
CA GLN A 95 25.03 -29.00 11.50
C GLN A 95 23.55 -29.36 11.66
N ALA A 96 22.71 -28.37 11.93
CA ALA A 96 21.26 -28.47 11.96
C ALA A 96 20.66 -27.36 11.09
N SER A 97 19.51 -27.67 10.48
CA SER A 97 18.70 -26.71 9.74
C SER A 97 17.41 -26.43 10.51
N VAL A 98 16.97 -25.17 10.50
CA VAL A 98 15.70 -24.73 11.09
C VAL A 98 15.04 -23.78 10.10
N THR A 99 13.81 -24.10 9.71
CA THR A 99 12.95 -23.15 8.98
C THR A 99 12.33 -22.20 9.99
N SER A 100 12.53 -20.89 9.84
CA SER A 100 11.93 -19.92 10.73
C SER A 100 11.59 -18.59 10.07
N PHE A 101 10.53 -17.96 10.55
CA PHE A 101 10.30 -16.55 10.27
C PHE A 101 11.36 -15.70 11.00
N HIS A 102 11.65 -14.52 10.44
CA HIS A 102 12.58 -13.55 11.02
C HIS A 102 11.97 -12.16 10.91
N GLU A 103 11.55 -11.59 12.05
CA GLU A 103 10.87 -10.29 12.09
C GLU A 103 11.73 -9.20 12.72
N CYS A 104 11.80 -8.03 12.08
CA CYS A 104 12.35 -6.83 12.71
C CYS A 104 11.30 -6.17 13.61
N TYR A 105 11.71 -5.76 14.81
CA TYR A 105 10.86 -4.95 15.69
C TYR A 105 10.47 -3.60 15.06
N GLY A 106 11.34 -3.05 14.20
CA GLY A 106 11.22 -1.71 13.63
C GLY A 106 12.23 -0.75 14.23
N SER A 107 11.91 0.54 14.28
CA SER A 107 12.83 1.53 14.86
C SER A 107 12.82 1.43 16.40
N PRO A 108 13.97 1.25 17.06
CA PRO A 108 14.04 1.32 18.51
C PRO A 108 13.87 2.74 19.05
N LEU A 109 14.22 3.76 18.25
CA LEU A 109 14.09 5.17 18.65
C LEU A 109 12.65 5.66 18.61
N LYS A 110 11.87 5.09 17.69
CA LYS A 110 10.44 5.38 17.54
C LYS A 110 9.72 4.06 17.32
N PRO A 111 9.28 3.39 18.40
CA PRO A 111 8.53 2.15 18.31
C PRO A 111 7.39 2.28 17.29
N PRO A 112 7.27 1.35 16.34
CA PRO A 112 6.30 1.47 15.28
C PRO A 112 4.87 1.25 15.80
N THR A 113 3.93 2.05 15.28
CA THR A 113 2.49 1.88 15.52
C THR A 113 1.80 1.13 14.38
N SER A 114 2.54 0.80 13.32
CA SER A 114 2.10 -0.01 12.19
C SER A 114 3.15 -1.04 11.79
N ASN A 115 2.72 -2.11 11.11
CA ASN A 115 3.64 -3.15 10.71
C ASN A 115 4.62 -2.61 9.65
N PRO A 116 5.95 -2.64 9.88
CA PRO A 116 6.92 -2.24 8.88
C PRO A 116 7.10 -3.28 7.75
N TRP A 117 6.41 -4.42 7.83
CA TRP A 117 6.48 -5.59 6.95
C TRP A 117 7.88 -6.17 6.79
N ARG A 118 8.80 -5.85 7.72
CA ARG A 118 10.18 -6.34 7.76
C ARG A 118 10.19 -7.76 8.32
N ILE A 119 9.67 -8.68 7.52
CA ILE A 119 9.50 -10.10 7.81
C ILE A 119 9.96 -10.92 6.61
N GLY A 120 10.41 -12.14 6.87
CA GLY A 120 10.63 -13.17 5.87
C GLY A 120 10.74 -14.52 6.54
N ASN A 121 10.55 -15.60 5.79
CA ASN A 121 10.69 -16.97 6.27
C ASN A 121 11.81 -17.65 5.50
N MET A 122 12.78 -18.22 6.22
CA MET A 122 14.01 -18.74 5.62
C MET A 122 14.49 -19.99 6.33
N VAL A 123 15.37 -20.74 5.65
CA VAL A 123 16.06 -21.88 6.25
C VAL A 123 17.42 -21.43 6.75
N TRP A 124 17.64 -21.48 8.06
CA TRP A 124 18.96 -21.26 8.66
C TRP A 124 19.67 -22.59 8.83
N THR A 125 20.97 -22.65 8.52
CA THR A 125 21.77 -23.86 8.79
C THR A 125 23.05 -23.49 9.52
N GLY A 126 23.36 -24.22 10.59
CA GLY A 126 24.50 -23.95 11.44
C GLY A 126 24.62 -24.90 12.63
N VAL A 127 25.39 -24.50 13.64
CA VAL A 127 25.60 -25.30 14.85
C VAL A 127 24.58 -24.88 15.92
N ARG A 128 23.96 -25.84 16.61
CA ARG A 128 23.06 -25.53 17.72
C ARG A 128 23.84 -24.84 18.85
N LEU A 129 23.32 -23.72 19.36
CA LEU A 129 23.95 -22.99 20.46
C LEU A 129 24.06 -23.87 21.71
N SER A 130 23.07 -24.73 21.97
CA SER A 130 23.09 -25.71 23.06
C SER A 130 24.32 -26.62 23.03
N THR A 131 24.82 -26.99 21.84
CA THR A 131 26.04 -27.81 21.69
C THR A 131 27.28 -27.06 22.15
N ILE A 132 27.37 -25.77 21.81
CA ILE A 132 28.50 -24.91 22.21
C ILE A 132 28.46 -24.63 23.71
N LEU A 133 27.27 -24.34 24.25
CA LEU A 133 27.09 -24.14 25.69
C LEU A 133 27.41 -25.39 26.50
N ALA A 134 27.02 -26.59 26.02
CA ALA A 134 27.35 -27.83 26.70
C ALA A 134 28.86 -28.05 26.85
N LEU A 135 29.67 -27.62 25.87
CA LEU A 135 31.13 -27.67 25.98
C LEU A 135 31.70 -26.70 27.02
N ALA A 136 31.05 -25.54 27.19
CA ALA A 136 31.50 -24.51 28.11
C ALA A 136 31.21 -24.86 29.58
N GLU A 137 30.23 -25.74 29.82
CA GLU A 137 29.74 -26.12 31.15
C GLU A 137 29.33 -24.88 31.98
N PRO A 138 28.15 -24.29 31.70
CA PRO A 138 27.66 -23.10 32.40
C PRO A 138 27.61 -23.29 33.92
N LEU A 139 28.00 -22.25 34.66
CA LEU A 139 27.84 -22.23 36.10
C LEU A 139 26.36 -21.97 36.48
N PRO A 140 25.89 -22.43 37.65
CA PRO A 140 24.49 -22.24 38.08
C PRO A 140 24.03 -20.79 38.13
N GLU A 141 24.94 -19.84 38.35
CA GLU A 141 24.69 -18.40 38.44
C GLU A 141 24.49 -17.74 37.06
N ALA A 142 24.76 -18.45 35.96
CA ALA A 142 24.61 -17.93 34.62
C ALA A 142 23.12 -17.79 34.23
N CYS A 143 22.60 -16.56 34.24
CA CYS A 143 21.22 -16.27 33.88
C CYS A 143 21.05 -15.88 32.40
N PHE A 144 22.06 -15.21 31.81
CA PHE A 144 22.03 -14.67 30.45
C PHE A 144 23.25 -15.10 29.65
N VAL A 145 23.09 -15.14 28.33
CA VAL A 145 24.18 -15.22 27.36
C VAL A 145 24.24 -13.87 26.66
N TRP A 146 25.32 -13.12 26.87
CA TRP A 146 25.60 -11.92 26.08
C TRP A 146 26.16 -12.35 24.74
N SER A 147 25.68 -11.73 23.67
CA SER A 147 26.12 -11.97 22.30
C SER A 147 26.67 -10.68 21.72
N GLU A 148 27.86 -10.76 21.14
CA GLU A 148 28.57 -9.60 20.61
C GLU A 148 28.95 -9.80 19.14
N GLY A 149 28.66 -8.79 18.33
CA GLY A 149 29.06 -8.68 16.94
C GLY A 149 30.33 -7.84 16.77
N LEU A 150 31.01 -8.03 15.64
CA LEU A 150 32.20 -7.25 15.28
C LEU A 150 31.89 -5.83 14.74
N ASP A 151 30.62 -5.56 14.41
CA ASP A 151 30.20 -4.22 13.99
C ASP A 151 30.25 -3.24 15.16
N HIS A 152 30.74 -2.03 14.86
CA HIS A 152 30.97 -0.96 15.81
C HIS A 152 30.82 0.38 15.11
N GLY A 153 30.60 1.44 15.89
CA GLY A 153 30.45 2.79 15.36
C GLY A 153 29.28 3.53 15.98
N LYS A 154 28.63 4.37 15.18
CA LYS A 154 27.56 5.27 15.64
C LYS A 154 26.21 4.86 15.07
N PHE A 155 25.20 4.87 15.93
CA PHE A 155 23.79 4.80 15.59
C PHE A 155 23.06 5.98 16.24
N PHE A 156 22.85 7.04 15.47
CA PHE A 156 22.35 8.33 15.97
C PHE A 156 23.25 8.87 17.10
N GLU A 157 22.69 9.12 18.29
CA GLU A 157 23.41 9.63 19.46
C GLU A 157 24.16 8.54 20.24
N TYR A 158 23.98 7.26 19.87
CA TYR A 158 24.61 6.14 20.54
C TYR A 158 25.89 5.75 19.79
N GLU A 159 27.00 5.73 20.50
CA GLU A 159 28.27 5.18 20.05
C GLU A 159 28.52 3.86 20.80
N ALA A 160 28.86 2.80 20.08
CA ALA A 160 29.15 1.50 20.68
C ALA A 160 30.37 0.85 20.04
N ASP A 161 31.20 0.24 20.87
CA ASP A 161 32.41 -0.48 20.47
C ASP A 161 32.11 -1.88 19.88
N ARG A 162 30.86 -2.32 20.01
CA ARG A 162 30.29 -3.57 19.46
C ARG A 162 28.77 -3.53 19.50
N TYR A 163 28.12 -4.27 18.60
CA TYR A 163 26.71 -4.58 18.78
C TYR A 163 26.57 -5.65 19.86
N GLN A 164 25.88 -5.32 20.96
CA GLN A 164 25.69 -6.23 22.09
C GLN A 164 24.21 -6.44 22.40
N LYS A 165 23.82 -7.71 22.49
CA LYS A 165 22.50 -8.17 22.92
C LYS A 165 22.64 -9.30 23.92
N ASP A 166 21.53 -9.72 24.48
CA ASP A 166 21.49 -10.86 25.41
C ASP A 166 20.21 -11.67 25.22
N LEU A 167 20.27 -12.91 25.69
CA LEU A 167 19.12 -13.79 25.84
C LEU A 167 19.27 -14.65 27.11
N PRO A 168 18.16 -15.04 27.77
CA PRO A 168 18.20 -15.96 28.89
C PRO A 168 18.86 -17.30 28.51
N VAL A 169 19.61 -17.90 29.42
CA VAL A 169 20.25 -19.22 29.20
C VAL A 169 19.21 -20.28 28.82
N ALA A 170 18.03 -20.24 29.44
CA ALA A 170 16.92 -21.14 29.11
C ALA A 170 16.51 -21.08 27.63
N LYS A 171 16.48 -19.88 27.02
CA LYS A 171 16.23 -19.72 25.58
C LYS A 171 17.44 -20.17 24.76
N ALA A 172 18.65 -19.84 25.19
CA ALA A 172 19.89 -20.19 24.49
C ALA A 172 20.12 -21.70 24.34
N GLN A 173 19.58 -22.50 25.28
CA GLN A 173 19.62 -23.97 25.24
C GLN A 173 18.56 -24.61 24.34
N ARG A 174 17.63 -23.85 23.79
CA ARG A 174 16.56 -24.39 22.94
C ARG A 174 17.11 -24.91 21.62
N ALA A 175 16.47 -25.97 21.13
CA ALA A 175 16.87 -26.74 19.95
C ALA A 175 16.95 -25.88 18.66
N GLU A 176 16.12 -24.85 18.57
CA GLU A 176 16.00 -23.98 17.41
C GLU A 176 17.07 -22.86 17.36
N VAL A 177 17.81 -22.59 18.44
CA VAL A 177 18.79 -21.50 18.48
C VAL A 177 20.10 -21.94 17.84
N LEU A 178 20.53 -21.22 16.81
CA LEU A 178 21.67 -21.59 15.96
C LEU A 178 22.75 -20.51 15.93
N LEU A 179 24.00 -20.97 15.83
CA LEU A 179 25.09 -20.23 15.22
C LEU A 179 25.07 -20.53 13.71
N ALA A 180 24.32 -19.73 12.97
CA ALA A 180 24.06 -19.94 11.56
C ALA A 180 25.29 -19.59 10.71
N LEU A 181 25.57 -20.45 9.74
CA LEU A 181 26.61 -20.33 8.71
C LEU A 181 26.01 -20.11 7.31
N LYS A 182 24.75 -20.51 7.13
CA LYS A 182 24.03 -20.45 5.86
C LYS A 182 22.60 -19.93 6.03
N ILE A 183 22.09 -19.32 4.98
CA ILE A 183 20.70 -18.90 4.79
C ILE A 183 20.21 -19.43 3.45
N ASN A 184 19.05 -20.10 3.42
CA ASN A 184 18.45 -20.68 2.22
C ASN A 184 19.40 -21.60 1.42
N GLY A 185 20.32 -22.29 2.10
CA GLY A 185 21.31 -23.19 1.49
C GLY A 185 22.65 -22.54 1.14
N ASP A 186 22.68 -21.21 1.00
CA ASP A 186 23.88 -20.45 0.64
C ASP A 186 24.63 -19.95 1.87
N PRO A 187 25.97 -19.82 1.82
CA PRO A 187 26.74 -19.15 2.86
C PRO A 187 26.22 -17.75 3.17
N LEU A 188 26.28 -17.32 4.43
CA LEU A 188 25.91 -15.96 4.80
C LEU A 188 26.79 -14.93 4.10
N SER A 189 26.16 -13.97 3.41
CA SER A 189 26.86 -12.79 2.89
C SER A 189 27.31 -11.86 4.02
N LYS A 190 28.16 -10.88 3.68
CA LYS A 190 28.58 -9.80 4.58
C LYS A 190 27.38 -9.13 5.25
N GLU A 191 26.39 -8.70 4.47
CA GLU A 191 25.21 -7.95 4.92
C GLU A 191 24.30 -8.79 5.81
N ARG A 192 24.33 -10.11 5.62
CA ARG A 192 23.62 -11.12 6.42
C ARG A 192 24.35 -11.48 7.71
N GLY A 193 25.52 -10.92 7.97
CA GLY A 193 26.30 -11.19 9.18
C GLY A 193 27.27 -12.35 9.03
N GLY A 194 27.68 -12.69 7.81
CA GLY A 194 28.68 -13.72 7.55
C GLY A 194 30.04 -13.38 8.17
N PRO A 195 30.86 -14.39 8.52
CA PRO A 195 30.64 -15.81 8.23
C PRO A 195 29.67 -16.49 9.20
N VAL A 196 29.39 -15.91 10.36
CA VAL A 196 28.58 -16.51 11.43
C VAL A 196 27.69 -15.46 12.08
N ARG A 197 26.41 -15.79 12.24
CA ARG A 197 25.47 -15.02 13.07
C ARG A 197 24.76 -15.89 14.08
N LEU A 198 24.34 -15.30 15.19
CA LEU A 198 23.34 -15.89 16.06
C LEU A 198 21.95 -15.78 15.39
N VAL A 199 21.15 -16.83 15.48
CA VAL A 199 19.74 -16.85 15.07
C VAL A 199 18.91 -17.39 16.23
N VAL A 200 17.91 -16.62 16.64
CA VAL A 200 17.02 -16.94 17.77
C VAL A 200 15.57 -17.01 17.26
N PRO A 201 15.12 -18.15 16.71
CA PRO A 201 13.77 -18.27 16.17
C PRO A 201 12.67 -17.96 17.20
N GLY A 202 11.59 -17.35 16.72
CA GLY A 202 10.47 -16.85 17.53
C GLY A 202 10.75 -15.52 18.25
N TRP A 203 11.97 -15.00 18.21
CA TRP A 203 12.34 -13.71 18.80
C TRP A 203 12.61 -12.67 17.71
N PHE A 204 12.43 -11.39 18.05
CA PHE A 204 12.72 -10.29 17.13
C PHE A 204 14.18 -10.32 16.71
N GLY A 205 14.45 -9.99 15.44
CA GLY A 205 15.75 -10.11 14.80
C GLY A 205 16.87 -9.27 15.43
N THR A 206 16.53 -8.29 16.28
CA THR A 206 17.51 -7.58 17.13
C THR A 206 18.31 -8.56 17.99
N ASN A 207 17.72 -9.67 18.45
CA ASN A 207 18.39 -10.67 19.29
C ASN A 207 19.23 -11.69 18.49
N SER A 208 19.28 -11.55 17.16
CA SER A 208 20.03 -12.44 16.25
C SER A 208 21.29 -11.73 15.75
N THR A 209 22.26 -11.59 16.65
CA THR A 209 23.52 -10.84 16.46
C THR A 209 24.30 -11.29 15.24
N LYS A 210 24.65 -10.33 14.37
CA LYS A 210 25.44 -10.55 13.14
C LYS A 210 26.93 -10.43 13.42
N TRP A 211 27.76 -11.03 12.54
CA TRP A 211 29.22 -11.01 12.68
C TRP A 211 29.68 -11.45 14.07
N LEU A 212 29.05 -12.50 14.59
CA LEU A 212 29.17 -12.93 15.97
C LEU A 212 30.63 -13.29 16.28
N CYS A 213 31.16 -12.77 17.38
CA CYS A 213 32.53 -13.04 17.81
C CYS A 213 32.64 -13.46 19.28
N ARG A 214 31.64 -13.18 20.13
CA ARG A 214 31.69 -13.55 21.54
C ARG A 214 30.33 -13.96 22.10
N LEU A 215 30.36 -14.96 22.96
CA LEU A 215 29.26 -15.40 23.81
C LEU A 215 29.75 -15.43 25.27
N SER A 216 29.27 -14.51 26.10
CA SER A 216 29.67 -14.43 27.51
C SER A 216 28.50 -14.76 28.41
N LEU A 217 28.64 -15.79 29.26
CA LEU A 217 27.61 -16.14 30.23
C LEU A 217 27.71 -15.22 31.44
N GLN A 218 26.58 -14.64 31.83
CA GLN A 218 26.54 -13.57 32.84
C GLN A 218 25.31 -13.70 33.73
N GLU A 219 25.42 -13.18 34.95
CA GLU A 219 24.33 -13.17 35.92
C GLU A 219 23.27 -12.12 35.55
N THR A 220 23.68 -11.02 34.91
CA THR A 220 22.83 -9.86 34.62
C THR A 220 22.69 -9.61 33.12
N ARG A 221 21.74 -8.73 32.75
CA ARG A 221 21.49 -8.28 31.38
C ARG A 221 22.72 -7.55 30.80
N ALA A 222 22.85 -7.56 29.48
CA ALA A 222 23.94 -6.85 28.81
C ALA A 222 23.81 -5.32 28.98
N PRO A 223 24.90 -4.60 29.32
CA PRO A 223 24.86 -3.16 29.56
C PRO A 223 24.85 -2.32 28.27
N GLY A 224 25.14 -2.91 27.12
CA GLY A 224 25.22 -2.19 25.84
C GLY A 224 23.90 -1.51 25.44
N PRO A 225 23.96 -0.41 24.66
CA PRO A 225 22.79 0.44 24.39
C PRO A 225 21.64 -0.30 23.71
N PHE A 226 21.94 -1.28 22.84
CA PHE A 226 20.94 -2.10 22.16
C PHE A 226 20.22 -3.10 23.09
N ALA A 227 20.80 -3.45 24.23
CA ALA A 227 20.22 -4.35 25.21
C ALA A 227 19.53 -3.60 26.37
N ALA A 228 20.18 -2.54 26.87
CA ALA A 228 19.78 -1.82 28.07
C ALA A 228 18.84 -0.62 27.80
N VAL A 229 18.91 -0.02 26.62
CA VAL A 229 18.17 1.23 26.31
C VAL A 229 17.22 1.06 25.13
N LEU A 230 17.75 0.88 23.92
CA LEU A 230 17.04 1.02 22.64
C LEU A 230 15.92 0.01 22.40
N TYR A 231 16.16 -1.29 22.65
CA TYR A 231 15.21 -2.36 22.39
C TYR A 231 14.51 -2.81 23.68
N ASN A 232 13.97 -1.84 24.42
CA ASN A 232 13.06 -2.05 25.53
C ASN A 232 11.77 -1.27 25.24
N GLU A 233 10.62 -1.90 25.45
CA GLU A 233 9.31 -1.31 25.22
C GLU A 233 8.49 -1.32 26.50
N LYS A 234 7.45 -0.48 26.56
CA LYS A 234 6.43 -0.61 27.59
C LYS A 234 5.73 -1.94 27.42
N ASP A 235 5.58 -2.68 28.51
CA ASP A 235 4.91 -3.95 28.50
C ASP A 235 3.42 -3.75 28.15
N PRO A 236 2.92 -4.29 27.04
CA PRO A 236 1.51 -4.17 26.66
C PRO A 236 0.56 -4.87 27.64
N THR A 237 1.07 -5.83 28.42
CA THR A 237 0.27 -6.55 29.42
C THR A 237 0.20 -5.80 30.75
N ASP A 238 0.95 -4.70 30.89
CA ASP A 238 0.91 -3.85 32.06
C ASP A 238 -0.21 -2.80 31.93
N PRO A 239 -1.29 -2.90 32.71
CA PRO A 239 -2.39 -1.95 32.65
C PRO A 239 -1.97 -0.52 33.04
N GLU A 240 -0.90 -0.36 33.83
CA GLU A 240 -0.41 0.95 34.25
C GLU A 240 0.56 1.57 33.24
N SER A 241 1.04 0.79 32.25
CA SER A 241 1.99 1.24 31.22
C SER A 241 3.29 1.86 31.79
N VAL A 242 3.78 1.29 32.90
CA VAL A 242 5.00 1.71 33.61
C VAL A 242 6.12 0.71 33.42
N ARG A 243 5.81 -0.59 33.46
CA ARG A 243 6.79 -1.67 33.34
C ARG A 243 7.39 -1.68 31.94
N MET A 244 8.72 -1.58 31.89
CA MET A 244 9.47 -1.82 30.65
C MET A 244 9.82 -3.31 30.56
N ARG A 245 9.71 -3.87 29.36
CA ARG A 245 10.19 -5.21 29.03
C ARG A 245 11.16 -5.16 27.85
N PRO A 246 12.09 -6.12 27.76
CA PRO A 246 12.96 -6.23 26.59
C PRO A 246 12.17 -6.69 25.38
N VAL A 247 12.55 -6.20 24.20
CA VAL A 247 12.01 -6.67 22.92
C VAL A 247 12.62 -8.04 22.60
N TRP A 248 11.94 -9.10 23.04
CA TRP A 248 12.35 -10.49 22.88
C TRP A 248 11.40 -11.24 21.95
N GLU A 249 10.32 -11.80 22.48
CA GLU A 249 9.39 -12.68 21.76
C GLU A 249 8.56 -11.91 20.73
N VAL A 250 8.38 -12.51 19.56
CA VAL A 250 7.52 -11.96 18.51
C VAL A 250 6.06 -12.22 18.83
N GLU A 251 5.30 -11.13 18.94
CA GLU A 251 3.86 -11.15 19.14
C GLU A 251 3.13 -11.71 17.91
N VAL A 252 1.94 -12.29 18.13
CA VAL A 252 1.10 -12.78 17.03
C VAL A 252 0.85 -11.71 15.97
N ASN A 253 0.92 -12.09 14.71
CA ASN A 253 0.75 -11.20 13.58
C ASN A 253 0.21 -11.95 12.36
N SER A 254 -0.37 -11.20 11.42
CA SER A 254 -0.85 -11.75 10.15
C SER A 254 -0.73 -10.77 9.01
N MET A 255 -0.67 -11.30 7.79
CA MET A 255 -0.46 -10.55 6.57
C MET A 255 -1.24 -11.19 5.42
N ILE A 256 -2.27 -10.49 4.92
CA ILE A 256 -2.90 -10.81 3.64
C ILE A 256 -1.90 -10.60 2.50
N THR A 257 -1.68 -11.63 1.69
CA THR A 257 -0.85 -11.57 0.47
C THR A 257 -1.72 -11.64 -0.78
N LYS A 258 -2.89 -12.27 -0.71
CA LYS A 258 -3.94 -12.16 -1.72
C LYS A 258 -5.32 -11.98 -1.08
N PRO A 259 -6.19 -11.15 -1.66
CA PRO A 259 -5.97 -10.36 -2.87
C PRO A 259 -4.96 -9.21 -2.67
N VAL A 260 -4.48 -8.64 -3.78
CA VAL A 260 -3.59 -7.47 -3.74
C VAL A 260 -4.36 -6.27 -3.19
N ASP A 261 -3.69 -5.44 -2.40
CA ASP A 261 -4.24 -4.16 -1.92
C ASP A 261 -4.83 -3.36 -3.10
N SER A 262 -6.06 -2.92 -2.93
CA SER A 262 -6.82 -2.12 -3.89
C SER A 262 -7.11 -2.86 -5.21
N ALA A 263 -7.00 -4.18 -5.24
CA ALA A 263 -7.38 -4.98 -6.41
C ALA A 263 -8.88 -4.82 -6.73
N ALA A 264 -9.17 -4.79 -8.03
CA ALA A 264 -10.51 -4.96 -8.55
C ALA A 264 -10.79 -6.45 -8.74
N LEU A 265 -11.83 -6.95 -8.08
CA LEU A 265 -12.24 -8.36 -8.14
C LEU A 265 -13.67 -8.48 -8.68
N SER A 266 -13.98 -9.66 -9.21
CA SER A 266 -15.35 -10.07 -9.52
C SER A 266 -16.11 -10.35 -8.22
N ALA A 267 -17.35 -9.84 -8.12
CA ALA A 267 -18.19 -10.07 -6.95
C ALA A 267 -18.55 -11.56 -6.79
N GLY A 268 -18.81 -11.97 -5.55
CA GLY A 268 -18.98 -13.36 -5.16
C GLY A 268 -17.90 -13.83 -4.19
N SER A 269 -17.54 -15.12 -4.26
CA SER A 269 -16.60 -15.72 -3.33
C SER A 269 -15.15 -15.33 -3.65
N VAL A 270 -14.55 -14.51 -2.79
CA VAL A 270 -13.16 -14.07 -2.87
C VAL A 270 -12.28 -14.94 -1.99
N TRP A 271 -11.24 -15.51 -2.58
CA TRP A 271 -10.23 -16.26 -1.84
C TRP A 271 -9.20 -15.31 -1.22
N VAL A 272 -9.16 -15.29 0.11
CA VAL A 272 -8.19 -14.54 0.89
C VAL A 272 -7.13 -15.52 1.38
N GLU A 273 -5.86 -15.23 1.11
CA GLU A 273 -4.74 -16.00 1.64
C GLU A 273 -3.61 -15.10 2.13
N GLY A 274 -2.80 -15.65 3.01
CA GLY A 274 -1.70 -14.93 3.61
C GLY A 274 -0.87 -15.75 4.58
N TRP A 275 -0.03 -15.05 5.33
CA TRP A 275 0.83 -15.63 6.35
C TRP A 275 0.44 -15.14 7.72
N ALA A 276 0.52 -16.00 8.72
CA ALA A 276 0.39 -15.66 10.12
C ALA A 276 1.57 -16.25 10.90
N TRP A 277 2.03 -15.57 11.96
CA TRP A 277 3.16 -16.04 12.74
C TRP A 277 3.07 -15.56 14.19
N SER A 278 3.71 -16.31 15.09
CA SER A 278 3.94 -15.95 16.48
C SER A 278 5.08 -16.79 17.06
N HIS A 279 5.65 -16.37 18.18
CA HIS A 279 6.74 -17.11 18.83
C HIS A 279 6.34 -18.54 19.24
N ASP A 280 5.09 -18.75 19.64
CA ASP A 280 4.53 -20.03 20.08
C ASP A 280 3.77 -20.76 18.96
N GLY A 281 3.10 -20.02 18.07
CA GLY A 281 2.36 -20.53 16.92
C GLY A 281 1.05 -19.78 16.75
N VAL A 282 0.30 -20.09 15.68
CA VAL A 282 -0.99 -19.47 15.39
C VAL A 282 -2.08 -20.54 15.38
N ALA A 283 -3.03 -20.42 16.29
CA ALA A 283 -4.15 -21.34 16.44
C ALA A 283 -5.34 -20.98 15.54
N LEU A 284 -5.50 -19.69 15.21
CA LEU A 284 -6.66 -19.18 14.50
C LEU A 284 -6.32 -17.93 13.69
N VAL A 285 -6.84 -17.86 12.46
CA VAL A 285 -6.94 -16.63 11.68
C VAL A 285 -8.39 -16.40 11.30
N GLU A 286 -8.85 -15.17 11.49
CA GLU A 286 -10.20 -14.74 11.14
C GLU A 286 -10.14 -13.57 10.16
N ILE A 287 -11.07 -13.56 9.21
CA ILE A 287 -11.21 -12.49 8.21
C ILE A 287 -12.48 -11.70 8.48
N SER A 288 -12.36 -10.38 8.59
CA SER A 288 -13.50 -9.47 8.64
C SER A 288 -13.63 -8.68 7.34
N ARG A 289 -14.87 -8.38 6.95
CA ARG A 289 -15.24 -7.54 5.81
C ARG A 289 -15.95 -6.25 6.23
N ASP A 290 -16.22 -6.06 7.52
CA ASP A 290 -17.08 -5.02 8.10
C ASP A 290 -16.37 -4.25 9.21
N GLU A 291 -15.07 -4.05 9.03
CA GLU A 291 -14.21 -3.30 9.96
C GLU A 291 -14.10 -3.93 11.37
N GLY A 292 -14.28 -5.25 11.46
CA GLY A 292 -14.10 -6.03 12.67
C GLY A 292 -15.38 -6.29 13.47
N GLN A 293 -16.56 -5.99 12.91
CA GLN A 293 -17.85 -6.26 13.56
C GLN A 293 -18.19 -7.77 13.51
N SER A 294 -17.87 -8.44 12.42
CA SER A 294 -18.00 -9.90 12.25
C SER A 294 -16.74 -10.53 11.66
N TRP A 295 -16.56 -11.81 11.95
CA TRP A 295 -15.33 -12.56 11.69
C TRP A 295 -15.65 -13.91 11.08
N ILE A 296 -15.00 -14.22 9.96
CA ILE A 296 -15.09 -15.49 9.24
C ILE A 296 -13.83 -16.29 9.55
N ARG A 297 -13.99 -17.48 10.10
CA ARG A 297 -12.86 -18.35 10.43
C ARG A 297 -12.17 -18.86 9.15
N GLY A 298 -10.88 -18.57 9.03
CA GLY A 298 -10.01 -19.15 8.01
C GLY A 298 -9.47 -20.51 8.43
N LYS A 299 -9.01 -21.28 7.43
CA LYS A 299 -8.14 -22.43 7.64
C LYS A 299 -6.72 -21.92 7.88
N VAL A 300 -6.04 -22.44 8.90
CA VAL A 300 -4.61 -22.22 9.16
C VAL A 300 -3.91 -23.57 9.02
N ASP A 301 -2.80 -23.60 8.30
CA ASP A 301 -2.00 -24.81 8.17
C ASP A 301 -1.16 -25.05 9.45
N ASP A 302 -0.78 -26.30 9.68
CA ASP A 302 0.03 -26.68 10.86
C ASP A 302 1.39 -25.98 10.86
N LYS A 303 1.94 -25.76 12.06
CA LYS A 303 3.25 -25.14 12.23
C LYS A 303 4.36 -26.10 11.80
N GLU A 304 5.17 -25.68 10.83
CA GLU A 304 6.43 -26.32 10.44
C GLU A 304 7.60 -25.61 11.14
N ASP A 305 8.38 -26.34 11.95
CA ASP A 305 9.49 -25.79 12.77
C ASP A 305 9.11 -24.50 13.53
N GLN A 306 9.68 -23.36 13.12
CA GLN A 306 9.41 -22.02 13.63
C GLN A 306 9.00 -21.09 12.47
N ALA A 307 8.47 -21.66 11.39
CA ALA A 307 8.04 -20.94 10.21
C ALA A 307 6.73 -20.17 10.47
N TRP A 308 6.42 -19.23 9.57
CA TRP A 308 5.05 -18.72 9.48
C TRP A 308 4.08 -19.79 8.99
N GLN A 309 2.81 -19.68 9.36
CA GLN A 309 1.74 -20.57 8.95
C GLN A 309 0.92 -19.91 7.84
N LYS A 310 0.57 -20.69 6.82
CA LYS A 310 -0.33 -20.22 5.77
C LYS A 310 -1.75 -20.17 6.32
N PHE A 311 -2.50 -19.13 5.96
CA PHE A 311 -3.95 -19.12 6.16
C PHE A 311 -4.70 -18.91 4.86
N THR A 312 -5.91 -19.43 4.80
CA THR A 312 -6.83 -19.26 3.67
C THR A 312 -8.27 -19.16 4.13
N ALA A 313 -9.07 -18.29 3.51
CA ALA A 313 -10.50 -18.16 3.75
C ALA A 313 -11.25 -17.81 2.46
N ALA A 314 -12.44 -18.38 2.29
CA ALA A 314 -13.41 -17.88 1.31
C ALA A 314 -14.26 -16.80 1.96
N VAL A 315 -14.35 -15.64 1.33
CA VAL A 315 -15.17 -14.52 1.80
C VAL A 315 -16.08 -14.09 0.67
N ASP A 316 -17.39 -14.24 0.88
CA ASP A 316 -18.37 -13.74 -0.08
C ASP A 316 -18.43 -12.22 0.01
N LEU A 317 -18.29 -11.53 -1.11
CA LEU A 317 -18.36 -10.06 -1.18
C LEU A 317 -19.36 -9.66 -2.25
N GLU A 318 -20.37 -8.88 -1.84
CA GLU A 318 -21.25 -8.19 -2.78
C GLU A 318 -20.46 -7.12 -3.55
N PRO A 319 -20.94 -6.65 -4.71
CA PRO A 319 -20.32 -5.50 -5.35
C PRO A 319 -20.23 -4.33 -4.35
N GLY A 320 -19.06 -3.71 -4.17
CA GLY A 320 -18.89 -2.61 -3.20
C GLY A 320 -17.46 -2.09 -3.07
N VAL A 321 -17.22 -1.17 -2.15
CA VAL A 321 -15.86 -0.96 -1.63
C VAL A 321 -15.82 -1.67 -0.30
N TRP A 322 -14.90 -2.61 -0.16
CA TRP A 322 -14.77 -3.41 1.04
C TRP A 322 -13.41 -3.18 1.68
N ARG A 323 -13.31 -3.46 2.96
CA ARG A 323 -12.03 -3.50 3.67
C ARG A 323 -11.91 -4.88 4.27
N LEU A 324 -10.96 -5.67 3.77
CA LEU A 324 -10.67 -6.98 4.32
C LEU A 324 -9.64 -6.83 5.43
N MET A 325 -9.90 -7.46 6.56
CA MET A 325 -9.07 -7.43 7.75
C MET A 325 -8.71 -8.86 8.16
N ALA A 326 -7.43 -9.14 8.42
CA ALA A 326 -6.98 -10.43 8.94
C ALA A 326 -6.49 -10.31 10.38
N ARG A 327 -7.11 -11.09 11.29
CA ARG A 327 -6.75 -11.16 12.70
C ARG A 327 -6.29 -12.56 13.06
N ALA A 328 -5.06 -12.69 13.53
CA ALA A 328 -4.52 -13.92 14.08
C ALA A 328 -4.65 -13.98 15.61
N THR A 329 -4.79 -15.21 16.12
CA THR A 329 -4.73 -15.59 17.54
C THR A 329 -3.62 -16.62 17.74
N SER A 330 -2.73 -16.41 18.71
CA SER A 330 -1.64 -17.35 19.02
C SER A 330 -2.15 -18.63 19.70
N GLU A 331 -1.29 -19.62 19.82
CA GLU A 331 -1.53 -20.83 20.63
C GLU A 331 -1.77 -20.51 22.12
N SER A 332 -1.11 -19.47 22.64
CA SER A 332 -1.35 -18.93 23.99
C SER A 332 -2.65 -18.11 24.13
N GLY A 333 -3.41 -17.90 23.05
CA GLY A 333 -4.68 -17.16 23.06
C GLY A 333 -4.54 -15.64 22.94
N MET A 334 -3.33 -15.12 22.68
CA MET A 334 -3.12 -13.69 22.44
C MET A 334 -3.66 -13.31 21.05
N GLN A 335 -4.36 -12.19 20.95
CA GLN A 335 -4.94 -11.70 19.69
C GLN A 335 -4.29 -10.40 19.23
N GLN A 336 -4.26 -10.18 17.90
CA GLN A 336 -3.85 -8.90 17.34
C GLN A 336 -4.81 -7.77 17.76
N PRO A 337 -4.30 -6.59 18.17
CA PRO A 337 -5.14 -5.42 18.40
C PRO A 337 -5.66 -4.84 17.07
N LEU A 338 -6.76 -4.10 17.11
CA LEU A 338 -7.31 -3.47 15.89
C LEU A 338 -6.47 -2.27 15.41
N ALA A 339 -5.82 -1.54 16.32
CA ALA A 339 -5.03 -0.37 16.00
C ALA A 339 -3.97 -0.09 17.10
N GLY A 340 -3.12 0.91 16.87
CA GLY A 340 -2.25 1.49 17.90
C GLY A 340 -1.01 0.67 18.27
N ARG A 341 -0.81 -0.50 17.63
CA ARG A 341 0.37 -1.36 17.85
C ARG A 341 0.94 -1.87 16.54
N ARG A 342 2.23 -2.20 16.53
CA ARG A 342 2.92 -2.69 15.31
C ARG A 342 2.33 -3.97 14.71
N ASN A 343 1.75 -4.84 15.52
CA ASN A 343 1.12 -6.08 15.10
C ASN A 343 -0.41 -5.93 14.97
N HIS A 344 -0.92 -4.71 14.78
CA HIS A 344 -2.35 -4.53 14.57
C HIS A 344 -2.84 -5.28 13.33
N VAL A 345 -4.15 -5.57 13.31
CA VAL A 345 -4.83 -6.30 12.25
C VAL A 345 -4.52 -5.71 10.87
N HIS A 346 -3.99 -6.54 9.95
CA HIS A 346 -3.71 -6.08 8.60
C HIS A 346 -5.02 -5.83 7.85
N SER A 347 -5.22 -4.60 7.38
CA SER A 347 -6.38 -4.23 6.56
C SER A 347 -5.97 -3.88 5.13
N ILE A 348 -6.63 -4.47 4.14
CA ILE A 348 -6.51 -4.05 2.73
C ILE A 348 -7.84 -3.49 2.23
N PRO A 349 -7.87 -2.28 1.63
CA PRO A 349 -9.03 -1.82 0.89
C PRO A 349 -9.17 -2.63 -0.41
N MET A 350 -10.41 -2.91 -0.77
CA MET A 350 -10.82 -3.62 -1.98
C MET A 350 -11.85 -2.76 -2.70
N MET A 351 -11.65 -2.54 -4.00
CA MET A 351 -12.60 -1.78 -4.80
C MET A 351 -13.24 -2.71 -5.82
N PHE A 352 -14.53 -3.01 -5.68
CA PHE A 352 -15.29 -3.49 -6.81
C PHE A 352 -15.60 -2.29 -7.71
N VAL A 353 -14.92 -2.24 -8.85
CA VAL A 353 -15.22 -1.25 -9.87
C VAL A 353 -16.54 -1.65 -10.51
N ALA A 354 -17.58 -0.84 -10.31
CA ALA A 354 -18.79 -0.91 -11.12
C ALA A 354 -18.45 -0.39 -12.53
N GLY A 355 -17.90 -1.27 -13.36
CA GLY A 355 -17.67 -1.06 -14.79
C GLY A 355 -18.76 -1.72 -15.65
N GLU A 356 -18.93 -1.26 -16.89
CA GLU A 356 -19.86 -1.86 -17.86
C GLU A 356 -19.53 -3.32 -18.22
N THR A 357 -18.30 -3.74 -17.94
CA THR A 357 -17.83 -5.13 -17.95
C THR A 357 -16.97 -5.37 -16.71
N GLN A 358 -17.24 -6.48 -16.03
CA GLN A 358 -16.62 -6.82 -14.74
C GLN A 358 -15.16 -7.31 -14.87
N GLU A 359 -14.75 -7.71 -16.08
CA GLU A 359 -13.39 -8.14 -16.39
C GLU A 359 -12.78 -7.22 -17.44
N ILE A 360 -12.24 -6.09 -17.00
CA ILE A 360 -11.43 -5.23 -17.87
C ILE A 360 -9.99 -5.69 -17.74
N ALA A 361 -9.35 -6.05 -18.84
CA ALA A 361 -7.92 -6.37 -18.83
C ALA A 361 -7.12 -5.17 -18.30
N ASN A 362 -6.21 -5.40 -17.36
CA ASN A 362 -5.37 -4.35 -16.75
C ASN A 362 -4.66 -3.47 -17.79
N GLU A 363 -4.24 -4.06 -18.91
CA GLU A 363 -3.65 -3.34 -20.04
C GLU A 363 -4.61 -2.27 -20.62
N THR A 364 -5.89 -2.59 -20.74
CA THR A 364 -6.91 -1.68 -21.29
C THR A 364 -7.17 -0.51 -20.34
N ALA A 365 -7.26 -0.79 -19.03
CA ALA A 365 -7.43 0.25 -18.01
C ALA A 365 -6.21 1.19 -17.95
N ALA A 366 -4.99 0.62 -17.94
CA ALA A 366 -3.75 1.38 -17.94
C ALA A 366 -3.62 2.27 -19.19
N LEU A 367 -4.04 1.78 -20.36
CA LEU A 367 -4.01 2.55 -21.60
C LEU A 367 -4.97 3.74 -21.57
N VAL A 368 -6.21 3.55 -21.09
CA VAL A 368 -7.17 4.65 -20.92
C VAL A 368 -6.62 5.70 -19.96
N GLU A 369 -6.09 5.26 -18.83
CA GLU A 369 -5.50 6.15 -17.83
C GLU A 369 -4.34 6.96 -18.41
N GLN A 370 -3.41 6.30 -19.13
CA GLN A 370 -2.27 6.95 -19.75
C GLN A 370 -2.72 8.01 -20.76
N ILE A 371 -3.63 7.67 -21.68
CA ILE A 371 -4.13 8.61 -22.69
C ILE A 371 -4.74 9.85 -22.04
N VAL A 372 -5.60 9.67 -21.03
CA VAL A 372 -6.29 10.79 -20.37
C VAL A 372 -5.29 11.63 -19.58
N ARG A 373 -4.33 11.01 -18.88
CA ARG A 373 -3.26 11.71 -18.16
C ARG A 373 -2.43 12.57 -19.10
N ASP A 374 -2.00 12.03 -20.23
CA ASP A 374 -1.18 12.75 -21.21
C ASP A 374 -1.94 13.95 -21.81
N GLN A 375 -3.24 13.80 -22.07
CA GLN A 375 -4.11 14.90 -22.54
C GLN A 375 -4.28 16.00 -21.49
N ILE A 376 -4.41 15.64 -20.22
CA ILE A 376 -4.48 16.61 -19.11
C ILE A 376 -3.15 17.32 -18.91
N ILE A 377 -2.02 16.62 -18.99
CA ILE A 377 -0.68 17.22 -18.92
C ILE A 377 -0.47 18.19 -20.10
N HIS A 378 -0.91 17.83 -21.31
CA HIS A 378 -0.83 18.70 -22.47
C HIS A 378 -1.67 19.98 -22.28
N LEU A 379 -2.92 19.84 -21.81
CA LEU A 379 -3.81 20.94 -21.48
C LEU A 379 -3.17 21.91 -20.46
N LEU A 380 -2.59 21.36 -19.39
CA LEU A 380 -1.89 22.14 -18.36
C LEU A 380 -0.65 22.86 -18.90
N THR A 381 0.12 22.19 -19.75
CA THR A 381 1.32 22.77 -20.39
C THR A 381 0.94 23.97 -21.27
N LYS A 382 -0.13 23.86 -22.07
CA LYS A 382 -0.62 24.97 -22.90
C LYS A 382 -1.25 26.10 -22.09
N ALA A 383 -1.94 25.77 -21.01
CA ALA A 383 -2.43 26.78 -20.06
C ALA A 383 -1.27 27.51 -19.37
N LYS A 384 -0.17 26.82 -19.03
CA LYS A 384 1.06 27.43 -18.48
C LYS A 384 1.73 28.39 -19.46
N GLU A 385 1.89 27.98 -20.72
CA GLU A 385 2.44 28.85 -21.78
C GLU A 385 1.62 30.14 -21.90
N LEU A 386 0.29 30.06 -21.80
CA LEU A 386 -0.60 31.22 -21.89
C LEU A 386 -0.53 32.10 -20.64
N SER A 387 -0.44 31.52 -19.45
CA SER A 387 -0.23 32.26 -18.20
C SER A 387 1.11 33.00 -18.20
N ALA A 388 2.18 32.33 -18.67
CA ALA A 388 3.52 32.91 -18.75
C ALA A 388 3.56 34.13 -19.69
N ARG A 389 2.82 34.10 -20.80
CA ARG A 389 2.68 35.26 -21.71
C ARG A 389 2.02 36.48 -21.06
N ARG A 390 1.27 36.29 -19.97
CA ARG A 390 0.69 37.39 -19.17
C ARG A 390 1.54 37.81 -17.98
N GLY A 391 2.70 37.18 -17.78
CA GLY A 391 3.56 37.44 -16.62
C GLY A 391 3.07 36.82 -15.31
N GLU A 392 2.08 35.93 -15.36
CA GLU A 392 1.47 35.31 -14.16
C GLU A 392 2.14 33.98 -13.82
N LYS A 393 2.52 33.81 -12.55
CA LYS A 393 3.20 32.60 -12.04
C LYS A 393 2.27 31.39 -11.90
N PHE A 394 0.97 31.62 -11.64
CA PHE A 394 -0.02 30.57 -11.42
C PHE A 394 -1.00 30.48 -12.57
N ILE A 395 -1.32 29.26 -13.00
CA ILE A 395 -2.40 29.03 -13.97
C ILE A 395 -3.73 29.41 -13.30
N ALA A 396 -4.49 30.28 -13.97
CA ALA A 396 -5.84 30.63 -13.59
C ALA A 396 -6.87 29.79 -14.37
N ILE A 397 -8.09 29.66 -13.86
CA ILE A 397 -9.19 28.97 -14.55
C ILE A 397 -9.34 29.41 -16.02
N LYS A 398 -9.22 30.72 -16.28
CA LYS A 398 -9.32 31.28 -17.64
C LYS A 398 -8.33 30.67 -18.62
N ASP A 399 -7.16 30.23 -18.17
CA ASP A 399 -6.13 29.64 -19.03
C ASP A 399 -6.50 28.24 -19.48
N ILE A 400 -7.15 27.47 -18.61
CA ILE A 400 -7.65 26.13 -18.87
C ILE A 400 -8.87 26.22 -19.79
N LEU A 401 -9.82 27.10 -19.47
CA LEU A 401 -11.02 27.32 -20.28
C LEU A 401 -10.68 27.80 -21.69
N PHE A 402 -9.65 28.64 -21.84
CA PHE A 402 -9.21 29.12 -23.14
C PHE A 402 -8.78 27.97 -24.07
N GLN A 403 -8.17 26.90 -23.55
CA GLN A 403 -7.77 25.75 -24.38
C GLN A 403 -8.97 24.97 -24.91
N VAL A 404 -10.10 24.97 -24.18
CA VAL A 404 -11.32 24.24 -24.55
C VAL A 404 -12.41 25.13 -25.18
N ARG A 405 -12.11 26.42 -25.43
CA ARG A 405 -13.08 27.42 -25.92
C ARG A 405 -13.78 27.08 -27.24
N HIS A 406 -13.18 26.20 -28.04
CA HIS A 406 -13.72 25.79 -29.33
C HIS A 406 -14.88 24.80 -29.20
N ASP A 407 -15.03 24.13 -28.06
CA ASP A 407 -16.16 23.25 -27.77
C ASP A 407 -17.20 24.01 -26.93
N THR A 408 -18.13 24.65 -27.63
CA THR A 408 -19.21 25.43 -27.01
C THR A 408 -20.06 24.59 -26.08
N ALA A 409 -20.29 23.31 -26.39
CA ALA A 409 -21.06 22.40 -25.56
C ALA A 409 -20.32 22.04 -24.26
N ARG A 410 -19.01 21.83 -24.31
CA ARG A 410 -18.16 21.63 -23.13
C ARG A 410 -18.10 22.88 -22.26
N MET A 411 -17.98 24.05 -22.88
CA MET A 411 -18.01 25.33 -22.16
C MET A 411 -19.32 25.52 -21.38
N THR A 412 -20.48 25.27 -21.99
CA THR A 412 -21.79 25.34 -21.29
C THR A 412 -21.88 24.36 -20.13
N ARG A 413 -21.31 23.14 -20.26
CA ARG A 413 -21.27 22.16 -19.16
C ARG A 413 -20.41 22.66 -18.00
N LEU A 414 -19.21 23.15 -18.28
CA LEU A 414 -18.29 23.65 -17.26
C LEU A 414 -18.86 24.89 -16.54
N GLN A 415 -19.54 25.79 -17.27
CA GLN A 415 -20.25 26.92 -16.69
C GLN A 415 -21.33 26.47 -15.68
N ASN A 416 -22.11 25.45 -16.03
CA ASN A 416 -23.11 24.89 -15.13
C ASN A 416 -22.48 24.26 -13.89
N VAL A 417 -21.36 23.54 -14.02
CA VAL A 417 -20.64 22.94 -12.87
C VAL A 417 -20.21 24.02 -11.88
N ILE A 418 -19.60 25.11 -12.36
CA ILE A 418 -19.15 26.22 -11.51
C ILE A 418 -20.34 26.93 -10.86
N ARG A 419 -21.42 27.18 -11.60
CA ARG A 419 -22.64 27.83 -11.09
C ARG A 419 -23.29 26.99 -9.98
N TRP A 420 -23.50 25.70 -10.21
CA TRP A 420 -24.07 24.79 -9.21
C TRP A 420 -23.18 24.61 -7.98
N LYS A 421 -21.85 24.72 -8.12
CA LYS A 421 -20.94 24.72 -6.98
C LYS A 421 -21.13 25.96 -6.11
N LYS A 422 -21.20 27.15 -6.71
CA LYS A 422 -21.45 28.41 -5.98
C LYS A 422 -22.79 28.38 -5.25
N LEU A 423 -23.86 27.97 -5.94
CA LEU A 423 -25.20 27.83 -5.36
C LEU A 423 -25.23 26.85 -4.17
N ARG A 424 -24.56 25.69 -4.27
CA ARG A 424 -24.43 24.75 -3.14
C ARG A 424 -23.61 25.30 -1.98
N GLY A 425 -22.58 26.10 -2.27
CA GLY A 425 -21.78 26.78 -1.24
C GLY A 425 -22.56 27.86 -0.50
N GLU A 426 -23.44 28.58 -1.20
CA GLU A 426 -24.34 29.59 -0.62
C GLU A 426 -25.45 28.94 0.19
N ALA A 427 -26.08 27.87 -0.32
CA ALA A 427 -27.08 27.09 0.41
C ALA A 427 -26.52 26.51 1.73
N ARG A 428 -25.25 26.08 1.76
CA ARG A 428 -24.55 25.63 2.98
C ARG A 428 -24.28 26.75 3.99
N LYS A 429 -24.18 28.00 3.55
CA LYS A 429 -24.00 29.15 4.44
C LYS A 429 -25.32 29.58 5.07
N THR A 430 -26.43 29.45 4.34
CA THR A 430 -27.77 29.77 4.85
C THR A 430 -28.30 28.76 5.86
N THR A 431 -27.81 27.52 5.87
CA THR A 431 -28.19 26.49 6.85
C THR A 431 -27.39 26.56 8.17
N ASN A 432 -26.40 27.46 8.28
CA ASN A 432 -25.39 27.41 9.33
C ASN A 432 -25.57 28.48 10.44
N ASP A 433 -26.79 29.01 10.62
CA ASP A 433 -27.07 29.96 11.70
C ASP A 433 -27.94 29.31 12.80
N LYS A 434 -27.26 29.01 13.91
CA LYS A 434 -27.70 28.58 15.27
C LYS A 434 -27.64 27.07 15.63
N ASP A 435 -26.74 26.84 16.60
CA ASP A 435 -26.59 25.74 17.57
C ASP A 435 -25.69 24.49 17.28
N LYS A 436 -24.40 24.66 17.67
CA LYS A 436 -23.48 23.73 18.40
C LYS A 436 -22.75 22.57 17.65
N PRO A 437 -21.68 21.99 18.25
CA PRO A 437 -20.30 22.09 17.75
C PRO A 437 -19.79 20.89 16.94
N GLU A 438 -18.61 21.10 16.34
CA GLU A 438 -17.77 20.15 15.58
C GLU A 438 -17.84 18.70 16.07
N ASN A 439 -18.52 17.86 15.29
CA ASN A 439 -18.21 16.43 15.15
C ASN A 439 -18.57 16.01 13.72
N ASP A 440 -17.55 15.58 12.99
CA ASP A 440 -17.68 14.96 11.67
C ASP A 440 -18.29 13.55 11.84
N ALA A 441 -19.63 13.43 11.80
CA ALA A 441 -20.32 12.16 11.65
C ALA A 441 -21.75 12.33 11.11
N GLU A 442 -22.07 11.50 10.11
CA GLU A 442 -23.41 11.05 9.71
C GLU A 442 -24.38 12.03 9.01
N ASP A 443 -24.38 12.02 7.67
CA ASP A 443 -25.55 12.42 6.86
C ASP A 443 -26.50 11.21 6.75
N SER A 444 -27.41 11.08 7.73
CA SER A 444 -28.66 10.33 7.55
C SER A 444 -29.68 11.29 6.91
N PHE A 445 -30.25 10.91 5.76
CA PHE A 445 -31.41 11.59 5.19
C PHE A 445 -32.65 10.85 5.68
N SER A 446 -33.39 11.44 6.62
CA SER A 446 -34.77 11.04 6.91
C SER A 446 -35.71 11.69 5.91
N ASP A 447 -36.46 10.86 5.19
CA ASP A 447 -37.66 11.26 4.46
C ASP A 447 -38.67 11.88 5.42
N THR A 448 -39.08 13.11 5.15
CA THR A 448 -40.42 13.57 5.47
C THR A 448 -40.91 14.47 4.35
N ASP A 449 -41.76 13.89 3.51
CA ASP A 449 -42.81 14.61 2.80
C ASP A 449 -43.59 15.48 3.79
N ASN A 450 -43.75 16.76 3.48
CA ASN A 450 -45.00 17.45 3.76
C ASN A 450 -45.18 18.64 2.82
N ALA A 451 -46.35 18.65 2.21
CA ALA A 451 -46.83 19.63 1.26
C ALA A 451 -47.11 20.99 1.92
N ALA A 452 -46.91 22.03 1.12
CA ALA A 452 -47.61 23.31 1.06
C ALA A 452 -47.93 24.04 2.38
N GLU A 453 -47.28 25.21 2.58
CA GLU A 453 -48.05 26.41 2.87
C GLU A 453 -47.34 27.69 2.40
N ASP A 454 -48.18 28.56 1.85
CA ASP A 454 -47.90 29.80 1.15
C ASP A 454 -47.36 30.88 2.09
N THR A 455 -46.14 31.37 1.85
CA THR A 455 -45.75 32.72 2.27
C THR A 455 -44.97 33.40 1.14
N THR A 456 -45.70 34.24 0.42
CA THR A 456 -45.19 35.25 -0.51
C THR A 456 -44.15 36.15 0.15
N LYS A 457 -42.88 35.75 0.11
CA LYS A 457 -41.75 36.69 0.13
C LYS A 457 -41.24 36.77 -1.30
N LYS A 458 -41.36 37.97 -1.90
CA LYS A 458 -40.64 38.32 -3.12
C LYS A 458 -39.15 38.05 -2.89
N THR A 459 -38.69 36.86 -3.27
CA THR A 459 -37.28 36.60 -3.51
C THR A 459 -36.91 37.44 -4.69
N THR A 460 -36.21 38.55 -4.44
CA THR A 460 -35.34 39.17 -5.42
C THR A 460 -34.53 38.03 -6.04
N GLU A 461 -34.76 37.75 -7.32
CA GLU A 461 -33.94 36.78 -8.04
C GLU A 461 -32.48 37.15 -7.83
N PRO A 462 -31.61 36.20 -7.45
CA PRO A 462 -30.20 36.49 -7.35
C PRO A 462 -29.75 36.95 -8.73
N SER A 463 -29.29 38.21 -8.81
CA SER A 463 -28.79 38.80 -10.05
C SER A 463 -27.83 37.82 -10.69
N ALA A 464 -27.95 37.64 -12.01
CA ALA A 464 -27.13 36.73 -12.80
C ALA A 464 -25.68 36.83 -12.33
N ALA A 465 -25.22 35.83 -11.57
CA ALA A 465 -23.98 35.91 -10.84
C ALA A 465 -22.85 36.13 -11.84
N LEU A 466 -22.29 37.35 -11.81
CA LEU A 466 -21.20 37.77 -12.67
C LEU A 466 -20.09 36.74 -12.58
N MET A 467 -19.76 36.12 -13.71
CA MET A 467 -18.70 35.12 -13.78
C MET A 467 -17.34 35.85 -13.66
N PRO A 468 -16.30 35.21 -13.10
CA PRO A 468 -14.97 35.83 -12.92
C PRO A 468 -14.25 36.30 -14.19
N TRP A 469 -14.90 36.25 -15.35
CA TRP A 469 -14.37 36.64 -16.64
C TRP A 469 -15.26 37.66 -17.36
N ASP A 470 -16.36 38.11 -16.76
CA ASP A 470 -17.20 39.15 -17.36
C ASP A 470 -16.57 40.55 -17.30
N GLU A 471 -15.46 40.73 -16.57
CA GLU A 471 -14.81 42.05 -16.44
C GLU A 471 -13.83 42.41 -17.56
N GLU A 472 -13.39 41.51 -18.45
CA GLU A 472 -12.47 41.90 -19.54
C GLU A 472 -12.34 40.80 -20.63
N PHE A 473 -13.20 40.83 -21.67
CA PHE A 473 -13.02 39.99 -22.87
C PHE A 473 -12.64 40.84 -24.09
N MET A 474 -11.35 40.90 -24.40
CA MET A 474 -10.78 41.45 -25.65
C MET A 474 -10.83 40.43 -26.81
N PHE A 475 -11.97 39.79 -27.07
CA PHE A 475 -12.11 38.80 -28.17
C PHE A 475 -13.41 38.98 -28.97
N THR A 476 -13.31 38.82 -30.30
CA THR A 476 -14.36 39.13 -31.29
C THR A 476 -15.55 38.18 -31.29
N VAL A 477 -15.49 37.04 -30.58
CA VAL A 477 -16.55 36.03 -30.54
C VAL A 477 -17.03 35.86 -29.10
N ARG A 478 -18.22 36.37 -28.81
CA ARG A 478 -18.92 36.10 -27.53
C ARG A 478 -19.49 34.67 -27.55
N PRO A 479 -19.33 33.88 -26.48
CA PRO A 479 -20.13 32.67 -26.30
C PRO A 479 -21.62 33.04 -26.30
N PRO A 480 -22.51 32.24 -26.92
CA PRO A 480 -23.94 32.50 -26.86
C PRO A 480 -24.42 32.35 -25.41
N GLY A 481 -24.76 33.47 -24.79
CA GLY A 481 -25.13 33.54 -23.38
C GLY A 481 -25.56 34.95 -23.03
N GLY A 482 -26.78 35.30 -23.43
CA GLY A 482 -27.38 36.61 -23.20
C GLY A 482 -28.84 36.57 -23.59
N ASP A 483 -29.61 35.72 -22.91
CA ASP A 483 -31.03 35.98 -22.59
C ASP A 483 -31.43 34.99 -21.49
N ALA A 484 -31.99 35.53 -20.41
CA ALA A 484 -32.33 34.82 -19.19
C ALA A 484 -33.65 34.04 -19.28
N ASP A 485 -34.36 34.13 -20.40
CA ASP A 485 -35.65 33.48 -20.59
C ASP A 485 -35.52 32.27 -21.53
N ALA A 486 -35.88 31.11 -21.00
CA ALA A 486 -35.72 29.78 -21.58
C ALA A 486 -34.28 29.25 -21.59
N ILE A 487 -33.92 28.55 -20.50
CA ILE A 487 -33.06 27.37 -20.62
C ILE A 487 -33.81 26.42 -21.57
N GLN A 488 -33.58 26.52 -22.88
CA GLN A 488 -33.75 25.38 -23.76
C GLN A 488 -32.75 24.35 -23.25
N ILE A 489 -33.20 23.47 -22.37
CA ILE A 489 -32.48 22.26 -22.03
C ILE A 489 -32.21 21.61 -23.38
N SER A 490 -30.96 21.70 -23.85
CA SER A 490 -30.54 21.03 -25.08
C SER A 490 -31.11 19.61 -25.08
N GLY A 491 -31.64 19.12 -26.19
CA GLY A 491 -32.24 17.77 -26.24
C GLY A 491 -31.35 16.71 -25.58
N LYS A 492 -30.02 16.84 -25.73
CA LYS A 492 -29.02 15.98 -25.08
C LYS A 492 -28.95 16.11 -23.55
N SER A 493 -29.20 17.29 -22.99
CA SER A 493 -29.28 17.49 -21.53
C SER A 493 -30.59 16.94 -20.97
N ARG A 494 -31.69 17.05 -21.71
CA ARG A 494 -33.00 16.49 -21.33
C ARG A 494 -32.95 14.96 -21.33
N GLU A 495 -32.36 14.37 -22.37
CA GLU A 495 -32.13 12.93 -22.45
C GLU A 495 -31.26 12.40 -21.30
N ARG A 496 -30.26 13.15 -20.83
CA ARG A 496 -29.42 12.74 -19.70
C ARG A 496 -30.16 12.79 -18.37
N LEU A 497 -31.06 13.75 -18.19
CA LEU A 497 -31.87 13.87 -16.98
C LEU A 497 -32.92 12.76 -16.93
N ILE A 498 -33.61 12.53 -18.06
CA ILE A 498 -34.54 11.41 -18.23
C ILE A 498 -33.81 10.08 -17.95
N TRP A 499 -32.62 9.90 -18.53
CA TRP A 499 -31.83 8.69 -18.28
C TRP A 499 -31.37 8.55 -16.83
N ALA A 500 -30.95 9.65 -16.18
CA ALA A 500 -30.57 9.61 -14.78
C ALA A 500 -31.74 9.17 -13.92
N ASP A 501 -32.94 9.70 -14.19
CA ASP A 501 -34.19 9.37 -13.53
C ASP A 501 -34.63 7.92 -13.79
N GLU A 502 -34.58 7.45 -15.03
CA GLU A 502 -34.84 6.05 -15.42
C GLU A 502 -33.89 5.05 -14.75
N VAL A 503 -32.65 5.48 -14.50
CA VAL A 503 -31.62 4.67 -13.87
C VAL A 503 -31.77 4.65 -12.35
N THR A 504 -32.10 5.80 -11.73
CA THR A 504 -32.27 5.90 -10.28
C THR A 504 -33.62 5.39 -9.79
N SER A 505 -34.68 5.51 -10.60
CA SER A 505 -36.02 4.99 -10.29
C SER A 505 -36.08 3.47 -10.16
N LYS A 506 -35.09 2.76 -10.70
CA LYS A 506 -34.96 1.30 -10.63
C LYS A 506 -33.95 0.82 -9.58
N MET A 507 -33.36 1.73 -8.80
CA MET A 507 -32.38 1.39 -7.77
C MET A 507 -33.06 1.13 -6.43
N SER A 508 -32.50 0.21 -5.63
CA SER A 508 -32.78 0.19 -4.20
C SER A 508 -32.21 1.43 -3.50
N SER A 509 -32.66 1.72 -2.28
CA SER A 509 -32.15 2.85 -1.49
C SER A 509 -30.62 2.76 -1.26
N GLU A 510 -30.11 1.54 -1.04
CA GLU A 510 -28.68 1.27 -0.88
C GLU A 510 -27.90 1.48 -2.20
N GLU A 511 -28.45 0.99 -3.31
CA GLU A 511 -27.91 1.20 -4.65
C GLU A 511 -27.90 2.67 -5.04
N TYR A 512 -28.94 3.42 -4.70
CA TYR A 512 -29.02 4.87 -4.93
C TYR A 512 -28.02 5.64 -4.09
N THR A 513 -27.84 5.27 -2.82
CA THR A 513 -26.85 5.88 -1.92
C THR A 513 -25.43 5.63 -2.43
N LYS A 514 -25.15 4.42 -2.88
CA LYS A 514 -23.88 4.02 -3.50
C LYS A 514 -23.65 4.68 -4.86
N TRP A 515 -24.68 4.78 -5.70
CA TRP A 515 -24.64 5.54 -6.94
C TRP A 515 -24.35 7.02 -6.68
N CYS A 516 -24.99 7.60 -5.66
CA CYS A 516 -24.74 8.96 -5.21
C CYS A 516 -23.31 9.13 -4.70
N SER A 517 -22.73 8.18 -3.95
CA SER A 517 -21.37 8.30 -3.43
C SER A 517 -20.31 8.22 -4.54
N TYR A 518 -20.53 7.38 -5.56
CA TYR A 518 -19.68 7.31 -6.76
C TYR A 518 -19.83 8.54 -7.65
N ARG A 519 -21.03 9.13 -7.70
CA ARG A 519 -21.34 10.31 -8.53
C ARG A 519 -21.08 11.63 -7.82
N LYS A 520 -20.99 11.65 -6.47
CA LYS A 520 -20.46 12.74 -5.63
C LYS A 520 -18.94 12.83 -5.82
N ALA A 521 -18.51 13.08 -7.05
CA ALA A 521 -17.16 13.46 -7.43
C ALA A 521 -16.91 14.95 -7.14
N SER A 522 -17.26 15.42 -5.94
CA SER A 522 -16.66 16.64 -5.40
C SER A 522 -15.28 16.25 -4.86
N PHE A 523 -14.22 16.92 -5.33
CA PHE A 523 -12.88 16.74 -4.80
C PHE A 523 -12.85 17.22 -3.34
N HIS A 524 -12.95 16.30 -2.38
CA HIS A 524 -12.53 16.58 -1.00
C HIS A 524 -10.99 16.55 -0.94
N ARG A 525 -10.39 17.13 0.11
CA ARG A 525 -8.92 17.33 0.22
C ARG A 525 -8.06 16.11 -0.16
N ALA A 526 -8.44 14.90 0.28
CA ALA A 526 -7.67 13.69 -0.03
C ALA A 526 -7.75 13.23 -1.51
N LYS A 527 -8.88 13.43 -2.18
CA LYS A 527 -9.05 13.13 -3.63
C LYS A 527 -8.33 14.18 -4.47
N GLU A 528 -8.31 15.43 -4.02
CA GLU A 528 -7.56 16.51 -4.67
C GLU A 528 -6.06 16.24 -4.68
N ALA A 529 -5.50 15.79 -3.54
CA ALA A 529 -4.08 15.46 -3.44
C ALA A 529 -3.68 14.32 -4.40
N ARG A 530 -4.46 13.25 -4.46
CA ARG A 530 -4.22 12.12 -5.39
C ARG A 530 -4.33 12.54 -6.85
N PHE A 531 -5.32 13.37 -7.20
CA PHE A 531 -5.46 13.87 -8.57
C PHE A 531 -4.31 14.78 -8.99
N ARG A 532 -3.79 15.60 -8.06
CA ARG A 532 -2.60 16.44 -8.28
C ARG A 532 -1.37 15.59 -8.56
N GLU A 533 -1.14 14.56 -7.76
CA GLU A 533 -0.05 13.60 -7.97
C GLU A 533 -0.20 12.87 -9.30
N TRP A 534 -1.39 12.33 -9.58
CA TRP A 534 -1.70 11.60 -10.80
C TRP A 534 -1.47 12.42 -12.09
N ALA A 535 -1.87 13.69 -12.09
CA ALA A 535 -1.67 14.60 -13.22
C ALA A 535 -0.31 15.35 -13.18
N CYS A 536 0.59 15.00 -12.25
CA CYS A 536 1.89 15.66 -12.03
C CYS A 536 1.78 17.19 -11.83
N ILE A 537 0.68 17.65 -11.21
CA ILE A 537 0.42 19.05 -10.87
C ILE A 537 1.35 19.44 -9.71
N GLY A 538 2.25 20.38 -9.97
CA GLY A 538 3.39 20.73 -9.11
C GLY A 538 4.74 20.59 -9.81
N VAL A 539 4.85 19.67 -10.78
CA VAL A 539 6.01 19.56 -11.69
C VAL A 539 5.69 20.26 -13.01
N VAL A 540 4.53 19.95 -13.59
CA VAL A 540 4.09 20.51 -14.87
C VAL A 540 3.66 21.96 -14.71
N ALA A 541 2.81 22.26 -13.72
CA ALA A 541 2.28 23.59 -13.47
C ALA A 541 1.81 23.80 -12.02
N ASP A 542 1.80 25.06 -11.58
CA ASP A 542 1.30 25.48 -10.27
C ASP A 542 -0.14 26.03 -10.36
N LEU A 543 -1.04 25.42 -9.59
CA LEU A 543 -2.43 25.85 -9.42
C LEU A 543 -2.63 26.45 -8.03
N ARG A 544 -3.43 27.52 -7.93
CA ARG A 544 -3.81 28.10 -6.62
C ARG A 544 -4.63 27.10 -5.80
N LYS A 545 -4.34 27.00 -4.49
CA LYS A 545 -4.99 26.07 -3.56
C LYS A 545 -6.49 26.33 -3.30
N LYS A 546 -6.99 27.53 -3.60
CA LYS A 546 -8.39 27.94 -3.38
C LYS A 546 -9.20 28.06 -4.68
N ASP A 547 -8.66 27.61 -5.81
CA ASP A 547 -9.26 27.82 -7.13
C ASP A 547 -9.99 26.56 -7.63
N ASP A 548 -11.10 26.73 -8.36
CA ASP A 548 -11.94 25.63 -8.87
C ASP A 548 -11.30 24.85 -10.04
N ALA A 549 -10.04 25.14 -10.34
CA ALA A 549 -9.29 24.56 -11.45
C ALA A 549 -9.22 23.02 -11.39
N ILE A 550 -9.02 22.42 -10.21
CA ILE A 550 -8.97 20.95 -10.09
C ILE A 550 -10.32 20.32 -10.42
N GLU A 551 -11.42 20.96 -10.05
CA GLU A 551 -12.76 20.45 -10.34
C GLU A 551 -13.09 20.52 -11.84
N ILE A 552 -12.65 21.59 -12.50
CA ILE A 552 -12.75 21.74 -13.95
C ILE A 552 -11.91 20.66 -14.65
N LEU A 553 -10.66 20.45 -14.22
CA LEU A 553 -9.78 19.43 -14.79
C LEU A 553 -10.33 18.02 -14.59
N GLY A 554 -10.87 17.73 -13.40
CA GLY A 554 -11.54 16.46 -13.14
C GLY A 554 -12.80 16.26 -14.00
N SER A 555 -13.61 17.31 -14.18
CA SER A 555 -14.77 17.26 -15.08
C SER A 555 -14.36 16.99 -16.53
N ILE A 556 -13.25 17.58 -16.99
CA ILE A 556 -12.70 17.34 -18.33
C ILE A 556 -12.18 15.91 -18.43
N ALA A 557 -11.44 15.41 -17.44
CA ALA A 557 -10.92 14.04 -17.43
C ALA A 557 -12.04 12.99 -17.49
N VAL A 558 -13.11 13.17 -16.71
CA VAL A 558 -14.29 12.29 -16.75
C VAL A 558 -14.97 12.33 -18.12
N GLU A 559 -15.02 13.50 -18.77
CA GLU A 559 -15.56 13.63 -20.12
C GLU A 559 -14.69 12.90 -21.15
N MET A 560 -13.36 13.01 -21.05
CA MET A 560 -12.41 12.32 -21.93
C MET A 560 -12.54 10.80 -21.81
N VAL A 561 -12.60 10.27 -20.59
CA VAL A 561 -12.82 8.84 -20.33
C VAL A 561 -14.11 8.38 -21.00
N LYS A 562 -15.24 9.08 -20.73
CA LYS A 562 -16.55 8.72 -21.31
C LYS A 562 -16.55 8.75 -22.83
N ARG A 563 -15.92 9.76 -23.44
CA ARG A 563 -15.91 9.89 -24.90
C ARG A 563 -15.06 8.79 -25.52
N LEU A 564 -13.89 8.51 -24.95
CA LEU A 564 -12.99 7.46 -25.43
C LEU A 564 -13.65 6.07 -25.32
N THR A 565 -14.27 5.75 -24.18
CA THR A 565 -14.93 4.46 -23.98
C THR A 565 -16.17 4.28 -24.85
N ASN A 566 -17.02 5.31 -24.98
CA ASN A 566 -18.19 5.24 -25.87
C ASN A 566 -17.82 5.04 -27.34
N MET A 567 -16.73 5.67 -27.79
CA MET A 567 -16.21 5.46 -29.14
C MET A 567 -15.67 4.04 -29.32
N ALA A 568 -14.93 3.52 -28.34
CA ALA A 568 -14.44 2.14 -28.38
C ALA A 568 -15.58 1.10 -28.38
N LEU A 569 -16.65 1.32 -27.61
CA LEU A 569 -17.86 0.50 -27.66
C LEU A 569 -18.55 0.54 -29.03
N SER A 570 -18.59 1.72 -29.65
CA SER A 570 -19.18 1.89 -30.98
C SER A 570 -18.38 1.14 -32.05
N ILE A 571 -17.05 1.18 -31.95
CA ILE A 571 -16.13 0.43 -32.83
C ILE A 571 -16.30 -1.08 -32.64
N GLN A 572 -16.34 -1.54 -31.39
CA GLN A 572 -16.57 -2.95 -31.06
C GLN A 572 -17.91 -3.45 -31.60
N ALA A 573 -18.98 -2.66 -31.45
CA ALA A 573 -20.29 -3.01 -32.00
C ALA A 573 -20.28 -3.11 -33.53
N GLN A 574 -19.55 -2.21 -34.23
CA GLN A 574 -19.38 -2.27 -35.68
C GLN A 574 -18.59 -3.51 -36.12
N GLU A 575 -17.54 -3.88 -35.39
CA GLU A 575 -16.73 -5.06 -35.68
C GLU A 575 -17.54 -6.35 -35.52
N ILE A 576 -18.34 -6.46 -34.46
CA ILE A 576 -19.24 -7.60 -34.22
C ILE A 576 -20.32 -7.70 -35.29
N THR A 577 -20.89 -6.56 -35.70
CA THR A 577 -21.89 -6.52 -36.80
C THR A 577 -21.29 -6.99 -38.13
N THR A 578 -20.01 -6.67 -38.38
CA THR A 578 -19.31 -7.03 -39.61
C THR A 578 -18.92 -8.52 -39.68
N GLN A 579 -18.84 -9.21 -38.54
CA GLN A 579 -18.40 -10.61 -38.45
C GLN A 579 -19.53 -11.66 -38.64
N GLY A 580 -20.80 -11.24 -38.76
CA GLY A 580 -21.93 -12.02 -39.31
C GLY A 580 -22.58 -13.09 -38.41
N GLY A 581 -23.89 -13.00 -38.20
CA GLY A 581 -24.74 -14.00 -37.51
C GLY A 581 -25.89 -13.37 -36.70
N LYS A 582 -27.08 -14.01 -36.62
CA LYS A 582 -28.25 -13.48 -35.86
C LYS A 582 -27.95 -13.25 -34.37
N GLU A 583 -27.09 -14.06 -33.77
CA GLU A 583 -26.63 -13.89 -32.38
C GLU A 583 -25.63 -12.73 -32.24
N ASN A 584 -24.83 -12.46 -33.28
CA ASN A 584 -23.88 -11.34 -33.32
C ASN A 584 -24.59 -9.98 -33.49
N GLU A 585 -25.73 -9.94 -34.21
CA GLU A 585 -26.57 -8.74 -34.30
C GLU A 585 -27.22 -8.37 -32.96
N ALA A 586 -27.67 -9.36 -32.18
CA ALA A 586 -28.20 -9.15 -30.83
C ALA A 586 -27.12 -8.64 -29.86
N ALA A 587 -25.90 -9.18 -29.92
CA ALA A 587 -24.77 -8.71 -29.12
C ALA A 587 -24.32 -7.28 -29.51
N ALA A 588 -24.29 -6.95 -30.80
CA ALA A 588 -24.00 -5.60 -31.28
C ALA A 588 -25.09 -4.59 -30.87
N ALA A 589 -26.36 -4.98 -30.95
CA ALA A 589 -27.48 -4.18 -30.48
C ALA A 589 -27.43 -4.00 -28.95
N ALA A 590 -27.06 -5.04 -28.19
CA ALA A 590 -26.89 -4.98 -26.74
C ALA A 590 -25.71 -4.10 -26.30
N LEU A 591 -24.63 -4.02 -27.10
CA LEU A 591 -23.51 -3.10 -26.88
C LEU A 591 -23.91 -1.62 -27.06
N GLN A 592 -24.85 -1.35 -27.97
CA GLN A 592 -25.38 -0.01 -28.27
C GLN A 592 -26.63 0.36 -27.47
N ALA A 593 -27.36 -0.61 -26.93
CA ALA A 593 -28.56 -0.40 -26.14
C ALA A 593 -28.25 0.27 -24.79
N ARG A 594 -29.14 1.18 -24.38
CA ARG A 594 -29.06 1.85 -23.07
C ARG A 594 -29.41 0.84 -21.96
N ARG A 595 -28.56 0.74 -20.94
CA ARG A 595 -28.69 -0.22 -19.82
C ARG A 595 -30.01 -0.04 -19.04
N GLN A 596 -30.58 -1.15 -18.59
CA GLN A 596 -31.52 -1.18 -17.46
C GLN A 596 -30.73 -1.56 -16.19
N GLY A 597 -30.75 -0.72 -15.14
CA GLY A 597 -30.18 -0.97 -13.79
C GLY A 597 -28.65 -1.03 -13.68
N LEU A 598 -28.03 -0.15 -12.87
CA LEU A 598 -26.56 -0.01 -12.75
C LEU A 598 -25.84 -1.11 -11.93
N PHE A 599 -26.59 -1.98 -11.26
CA PHE A 599 -26.06 -3.00 -10.35
C PHE A 599 -26.42 -4.44 -10.74
N LEU A 600 -27.18 -4.64 -11.82
CA LEU A 600 -27.48 -5.97 -12.36
C LEU A 600 -26.18 -6.71 -12.74
N MET A 601 -26.05 -7.95 -12.25
CA MET A 601 -24.91 -8.82 -12.53
C MET A 601 -24.90 -9.24 -13.99
N SER A 602 -23.70 -9.21 -14.60
CA SER A 602 -23.32 -9.84 -15.86
C SER A 602 -24.42 -9.97 -16.93
N ASN A 603 -24.40 -9.11 -17.95
CA ASN A 603 -25.08 -9.44 -19.21
C ASN A 603 -24.09 -10.24 -20.09
N PRO A 604 -24.22 -11.58 -20.22
CA PRO A 604 -23.31 -12.41 -21.00
C PRO A 604 -23.27 -12.05 -22.49
N GLN A 605 -24.16 -11.18 -22.97
CA GLN A 605 -24.18 -10.71 -24.36
C GLN A 605 -23.33 -9.45 -24.64
N ARG A 606 -22.62 -8.89 -23.64
CA ARG A 606 -21.82 -7.66 -23.79
C ARG A 606 -20.32 -7.91 -23.53
N PRO A 607 -19.50 -8.19 -24.56
CA PRO A 607 -18.06 -8.45 -24.39
C PRO A 607 -17.30 -7.19 -23.93
N ALA A 608 -16.22 -7.38 -23.15
CA ALA A 608 -15.39 -6.29 -22.65
C ALA A 608 -14.62 -5.57 -23.77
N ILE A 609 -14.37 -4.28 -23.60
CA ILE A 609 -13.54 -3.49 -24.52
C ILE A 609 -12.08 -3.91 -24.31
N ASN A 610 -11.33 -4.13 -25.40
CA ASN A 610 -9.90 -4.41 -25.34
C ASN A 610 -9.06 -3.16 -25.65
N ALA A 611 -7.74 -3.25 -25.42
CA ALA A 611 -6.80 -2.16 -25.71
C ALA A 611 -6.78 -1.76 -27.20
N GLY A 612 -7.03 -2.68 -28.12
CA GLY A 612 -7.12 -2.41 -29.56
C GLY A 612 -8.24 -1.44 -29.93
N HIS A 613 -9.44 -1.64 -29.37
CA HIS A 613 -10.58 -0.74 -29.57
C HIS A 613 -10.29 0.67 -29.02
N ILE A 614 -9.60 0.76 -27.88
CA ILE A 614 -9.20 2.04 -27.27
C ILE A 614 -8.17 2.77 -28.14
N ARG A 615 -7.15 2.08 -28.68
CA ARG A 615 -6.17 2.68 -29.59
C ARG A 615 -6.84 3.24 -30.84
N LYS A 616 -7.70 2.43 -31.47
CA LYS A 616 -8.46 2.84 -32.67
C LYS A 616 -9.41 4.00 -32.38
N ALA A 617 -10.09 4.00 -31.23
CA ALA A 617 -10.92 5.12 -30.78
C ALA A 617 -10.08 6.40 -30.63
N PHE A 618 -8.92 6.32 -29.98
CA PHE A 618 -8.03 7.46 -29.81
C PHE A 618 -7.51 7.98 -31.16
N GLU A 619 -7.03 7.11 -32.06
CA GLU A 619 -6.60 7.49 -33.41
C GLU A 619 -7.71 8.23 -34.18
N MET A 620 -8.96 7.76 -34.09
CA MET A 620 -10.10 8.41 -34.72
C MET A 620 -10.35 9.82 -34.14
N THR A 621 -10.16 10.04 -32.85
CA THR A 621 -10.26 11.39 -32.25
C THR A 621 -9.17 12.34 -32.73
N GLN A 622 -8.01 11.82 -33.11
CA GLN A 622 -6.89 12.62 -33.61
C GLN A 622 -6.94 12.84 -35.13
N SER A 623 -7.79 12.10 -35.85
CA SER A 623 -7.96 12.21 -37.30
C SER A 623 -8.88 13.39 -37.68
N THR A 624 -8.43 14.27 -38.57
CA THR A 624 -9.25 15.39 -39.08
C THR A 624 -10.35 14.89 -40.02
N PRO A 625 -11.59 15.43 -39.95
CA PRO A 625 -12.59 15.18 -40.98
C PRO A 625 -12.06 15.67 -42.34
N LYS A 626 -12.19 14.84 -43.39
CA LYS A 626 -11.89 15.24 -44.77
C LYS A 626 -12.74 16.48 -45.09
N ARG A 627 -12.11 17.66 -45.19
CA ARG A 627 -12.79 18.89 -45.61
C ARG A 627 -13.40 18.68 -46.99
N ARG A 628 -14.72 18.81 -47.11
CA ARG A 628 -15.35 19.25 -48.38
C ARG A 628 -14.70 20.59 -48.74
N GLY A 629 -14.19 20.67 -49.97
CA GLY A 629 -13.17 21.63 -50.37
C GLY A 629 -13.56 23.08 -50.18
N TYR A 630 -12.60 23.88 -49.69
CA TYR A 630 -12.33 25.26 -50.13
C TYR A 630 -10.86 25.58 -49.80
N GLN A 631 -10.14 26.10 -50.80
CA GLN A 631 -8.73 26.49 -50.75
C GLN A 631 -8.52 27.73 -49.87
N LEU A 632 -7.42 27.77 -49.11
CA LEU A 632 -6.48 28.92 -49.02
C LEU A 632 -5.33 28.65 -48.03
N ASN A 633 -4.14 29.02 -48.47
CA ASN A 633 -2.82 28.85 -47.83
C ASN A 633 -2.76 29.32 -46.38
N ARG A 634 -2.39 28.42 -45.45
CA ARG A 634 -1.73 28.77 -44.19
C ARG A 634 -0.66 27.73 -43.83
N MET A 635 0.52 28.22 -43.45
CA MET A 635 1.70 27.45 -43.07
C MET A 635 1.39 26.40 -41.99
N VAL A 636 1.94 25.20 -42.17
CA VAL A 636 1.78 24.06 -41.26
C VAL A 636 2.82 24.18 -40.14
N GLY A 637 2.42 24.72 -38.99
CA GLY A 637 3.13 24.51 -37.73
C GLY A 637 2.89 23.08 -37.18
N PRO A 638 3.65 22.63 -36.16
CA PRO A 638 3.43 21.34 -35.53
C PRO A 638 1.98 21.23 -35.05
N LYS A 639 1.28 20.18 -35.48
CA LYS A 639 -0.16 20.00 -35.23
C LYS A 639 -0.41 19.79 -33.72
N PRO A 640 -1.28 20.58 -33.07
CA PRO A 640 -1.68 20.31 -31.70
C PRO A 640 -2.55 19.03 -31.69
N LEU A 641 -2.29 18.12 -30.73
CA LEU A 641 -3.22 17.05 -30.41
C LEU A 641 -4.57 17.67 -30.03
N GLN A 642 -5.66 17.16 -30.61
CA GLN A 642 -7.00 17.62 -30.24
C GLN A 642 -7.37 16.92 -28.93
N LEU A 643 -7.74 17.72 -27.92
CA LEU A 643 -8.29 17.18 -26.68
C LEU A 643 -9.51 16.32 -27.01
N ILE A 644 -9.47 15.06 -26.53
CA ILE A 644 -10.54 14.07 -26.70
C ILE A 644 -11.88 14.68 -26.34
#